data_AF-B7P2Y6-F1
#
_entry.id   AF-B7P2Y6-F1
#
_cell.length_a   1.000
_cell.length_b   1.000
_cell.length_c   1.000
_cell.angle_alpha   90.00
_cell.angle_beta   90.00
_cell.angle_gamma   90.00
#
_symmetry.space_group_name_H-M   'P 1'
#
loop_
_entity.id
_entity.type
_entity.pdbx_description
1 polymer ?
#
loop_
_entity_poly.entity_id
_entity_poly.type
_entity_poly.pdbx_seq_one_letter_code
_entity_poly.pdbx_strand_id
1 'polypeptide(L)'
;MAESKYARVKQWLHSCCGPALAVAALLTTLTMAWFRMAPDRSRQARQVADPTSLLFASEVAVVRRPGPLAHTSVLREGTLGFLRARHRTASTPGGLHSNRLPRALLPEHYDLEIRPFFAEVDGDHKEFKDDDAFTATVAIRVQCVTDTTSVVLHAGNFSFIPGPAGESATAVWQLTQPPTAVPVLSVERENESNFLVFKLGSLLKAGHKYVIQMRLRGYLGDARGFYKYHYDLNGKPEHLVVTFFEPTFAREAFPCFDEPDLKATFNVVVVRPSGYRSISTMPLMRSVRREGNTVADHFMTSVKMSTYTLAFMVSNYSATTNGIVSIWTRPDETTLANYSAHITPKIVNYFNELFDVPYALPKLDLIALPSFLVDAMENWGLLAFHRSSLLHDPQIEKPMHKIIVATVVAHELAHQLDQFPVTDMHPIMNLEYSSPDSHPLSVDGNFSTELDSLFDRIVYNKASSINKFRYWFSAHASESDPVNVKQVMDTWTRQSGYPIVHAVRNYLDGTASLERLWHIPITYTDSVARDFSKTHPVMWMKAKEGILNHLPDKTQWIILNLQYAGYYRVNYDPVNWELLRQQLFANLSVIPVLNRAQLVQDASDLALTGDLSYHTTMGILEYIGHEESYSPLKSFMNSLEELDGKLRSTDFYGKWQDLTITMAVLCHAIRMGDNTDWRFLLDHLGDADTAEQGHVIISALGCSKDAKNLQRYGQGPSLRDTVWYTLQSIRSSDSLNRMEHFYAEKVKTKKNARKLAPTFQSALELARTNMNWLAKNGRTIEKWIDGRLVDGAAPGA
;
A
#
# COMPACT_ATOMS: atom_id res chain seq x y z
N MET A 1 6.76 -49.87 4.42
CA MET A 1 7.42 -48.67 4.98
C MET A 1 6.50 -47.45 5.07
N ALA A 2 5.56 -47.25 4.12
CA ALA A 2 4.56 -46.18 4.19
C ALA A 2 3.47 -46.43 5.26
N GLU A 3 3.03 -47.68 5.46
CA GLU A 3 1.99 -48.03 6.44
C GLU A 3 2.41 -47.85 7.91
N SER A 4 3.68 -48.09 8.26
CA SER A 4 4.16 -47.91 9.65
C SER A 4 4.40 -46.44 10.02
N LYS A 5 4.63 -45.57 9.03
CA LYS A 5 4.66 -44.11 9.22
C LYS A 5 3.25 -43.53 9.33
N TYR A 6 2.30 -44.08 8.57
CA TYR A 6 0.88 -43.69 8.63
C TYR A 6 0.23 -44.07 9.97
N ALA A 7 0.55 -45.24 10.52
CA ALA A 7 0.06 -45.66 11.84
C ALA A 7 0.56 -44.75 12.99
N ARG A 8 1.81 -44.26 12.92
CA ARG A 8 2.38 -43.32 13.89
C ARG A 8 1.75 -41.92 13.82
N VAL A 9 1.48 -41.42 12.63
CA VAL A 9 0.79 -40.13 12.44
C VAL A 9 -0.67 -40.21 12.89
N LYS A 10 -1.35 -41.33 12.61
CA LYS A 10 -2.73 -41.58 13.07
C LYS A 10 -2.82 -41.71 14.59
N GLN A 11 -1.84 -42.34 15.23
CA GLN A 11 -1.77 -42.48 16.69
C GLN A 11 -1.43 -41.16 17.39
N TRP A 12 -0.65 -40.28 16.75
CA TRP A 12 -0.31 -38.94 17.24
C TRP A 12 -1.46 -37.93 17.05
N LEU A 13 -2.20 -38.00 15.95
CA LEU A 13 -3.37 -37.14 15.69
C LEU A 13 -4.55 -37.47 16.61
N HIS A 14 -4.78 -38.75 16.93
CA HIS A 14 -5.80 -39.15 17.90
C HIS A 14 -5.45 -38.82 19.35
N SER A 15 -4.17 -38.61 19.69
CA SER A 15 -3.75 -38.24 21.04
C SER A 15 -3.71 -36.73 21.29
N CYS A 16 -3.64 -35.91 20.24
CA CYS A 16 -3.44 -34.45 20.38
C CYS A 16 -4.70 -33.61 20.08
N CYS A 17 -5.59 -34.05 19.18
CA CYS A 17 -6.76 -33.27 18.78
C CYS A 17 -8.00 -34.17 18.76
N GLY A 18 -9.08 -33.73 19.41
CA GLY A 18 -10.34 -34.48 19.46
C GLY A 18 -10.90 -34.88 18.08
N PRO A 19 -11.85 -35.82 18.04
CA PRO A 19 -12.26 -36.52 16.81
C PRO A 19 -12.78 -35.61 15.68
N ALA A 20 -13.26 -34.40 15.97
CA ALA A 20 -13.75 -33.45 14.97
C ALA A 20 -12.62 -32.78 14.15
N LEU A 21 -11.49 -32.42 14.78
CA LEU A 21 -10.33 -31.82 14.11
C LEU A 21 -9.55 -32.83 13.26
N ALA A 22 -9.53 -34.10 13.69
CA ALA A 22 -8.93 -35.19 12.93
C ALA A 22 -9.66 -35.41 11.58
N VAL A 23 -10.98 -35.19 11.52
CA VAL A 23 -11.78 -35.35 10.29
C VAL A 23 -11.52 -34.23 9.29
N ALA A 24 -11.36 -32.99 9.76
CA ALA A 24 -11.00 -31.85 8.90
C ALA A 24 -9.59 -32.02 8.27
N ALA A 25 -8.62 -32.46 9.07
CA ALA A 25 -7.26 -32.76 8.58
C ALA A 25 -7.20 -33.96 7.62
N LEU A 26 -8.03 -34.99 7.87
CA LEU A 26 -8.20 -36.15 6.98
C LEU A 26 -8.79 -35.77 5.62
N LEU A 27 -9.74 -34.83 5.58
CA LEU A 27 -10.34 -34.34 4.33
C LEU A 27 -9.30 -33.59 3.47
N THR A 28 -8.47 -32.74 4.06
CA THR A 28 -7.37 -32.04 3.35
C THR A 28 -6.26 -32.96 2.85
N THR A 29 -5.94 -34.03 3.60
CA THR A 29 -4.90 -35.00 3.19
C THR A 29 -5.43 -36.01 2.17
N LEU A 30 -6.71 -36.38 2.20
CA LEU A 30 -7.35 -37.20 1.17
C LEU A 30 -7.46 -36.46 -0.16
N THR A 31 -7.73 -35.14 -0.17
CA THR A 31 -7.68 -34.33 -1.40
C THR A 31 -6.28 -34.29 -2.03
N MET A 32 -5.21 -34.26 -1.22
CA MET A 32 -3.83 -34.32 -1.73
C MET A 32 -3.42 -35.73 -2.20
N ALA A 33 -3.93 -36.79 -1.58
CA ALA A 33 -3.64 -38.17 -1.98
C ALA A 33 -4.40 -38.59 -3.26
N TRP A 34 -5.62 -38.07 -3.48
CA TRP A 34 -6.40 -38.35 -4.69
C TRP A 34 -5.73 -37.81 -5.96
N PHE A 35 -5.05 -36.67 -5.88
CA PHE A 35 -4.23 -36.12 -6.98
C PHE A 35 -2.96 -36.93 -7.30
N ARG A 36 -2.50 -37.82 -6.40
CA ARG A 36 -1.37 -38.73 -6.67
C ARG A 36 -1.76 -40.00 -7.45
N MET A 37 -3.05 -40.26 -7.66
CA MET A 37 -3.53 -41.51 -8.30
C MET A 37 -4.22 -41.31 -9.65
N ALA A 38 -4.25 -40.09 -10.20
CA ALA A 38 -4.73 -39.87 -11.57
C ALA A 38 -3.61 -40.22 -12.58
N PRO A 39 -3.82 -41.19 -13.51
CA PRO A 39 -2.81 -41.56 -14.48
C PRO A 39 -2.68 -40.50 -15.60
N ASP A 40 -1.45 -40.01 -15.75
CA ASP A 40 -0.97 -39.15 -16.83
C ASP A 40 -1.07 -39.88 -18.19
N ARG A 41 -1.96 -39.41 -19.06
CA ARG A 41 -2.02 -39.79 -20.48
C ARG A 41 -1.68 -38.58 -21.34
N SER A 42 -0.40 -38.24 -21.47
CA SER A 42 0.19 -37.83 -22.76
C SER A 42 1.69 -37.52 -22.65
N ARG A 43 2.52 -38.56 -22.81
CA ARG A 43 3.87 -38.43 -23.39
C ARG A 43 3.99 -39.42 -24.55
N GLN A 44 3.96 -38.92 -25.77
CA GLN A 44 4.66 -39.54 -26.90
C GLN A 44 5.29 -38.45 -27.76
N ALA A 45 6.55 -38.74 -28.16
CA ALA A 45 7.42 -38.01 -29.08
C ALA A 45 8.06 -36.72 -28.52
N ARG A 46 9.37 -36.51 -28.46
CA ARG A 46 10.59 -37.18 -29.00
C ARG A 46 11.78 -36.68 -28.15
N GLN A 47 12.52 -37.56 -27.46
CA GLN A 47 13.94 -37.87 -27.72
C GLN A 47 14.65 -37.04 -28.81
N VAL A 48 15.78 -36.40 -28.49
CA VAL A 48 17.16 -36.87 -28.81
C VAL A 48 18.22 -35.87 -28.27
N ALA A 49 19.22 -36.45 -27.57
CA ALA A 49 20.63 -36.08 -27.37
C ALA A 49 21.08 -34.87 -26.48
N ASP A 50 21.72 -35.26 -25.39
CA ASP A 50 22.79 -34.62 -24.59
C ASP A 50 24.17 -35.13 -25.10
N PRO A 51 25.35 -34.85 -24.50
CA PRO A 51 26.12 -33.63 -24.17
C PRO A 51 27.43 -33.55 -25.05
N THR A 52 28.28 -32.52 -25.14
CA THR A 52 29.29 -32.03 -24.18
C THR A 52 30.20 -31.02 -24.91
N SER A 53 30.33 -29.79 -24.40
CA SER A 53 31.57 -28.98 -24.44
C SER A 53 31.51 -27.80 -23.46
N LEU A 54 31.97 -28.10 -22.24
CA LEU A 54 32.56 -27.18 -21.24
C LEU A 54 33.86 -26.59 -21.85
N LEU A 55 34.32 -25.33 -21.71
CA LEU A 55 34.34 -24.35 -20.60
C LEU A 55 34.88 -22.98 -21.10
N PHE A 56 34.71 -21.94 -20.26
CA PHE A 56 35.21 -20.54 -20.26
C PHE A 56 34.27 -19.50 -20.89
N ALA A 57 33.45 -18.80 -20.08
CA ALA A 57 33.73 -17.53 -19.36
C ALA A 57 33.84 -16.34 -20.34
N SER A 58 33.19 -15.18 -20.20
CA SER A 58 32.51 -14.48 -19.11
C SER A 58 31.97 -13.17 -19.69
N GLU A 59 30.70 -12.82 -19.49
CA GLU A 59 30.18 -11.44 -19.33
C GLU A 59 28.64 -11.51 -19.26
N VAL A 60 28.13 -11.81 -18.07
CA VAL A 60 26.72 -11.59 -17.74
C VAL A 60 26.60 -10.15 -17.28
N ALA A 61 25.95 -9.32 -18.10
CA ALA A 61 25.51 -8.00 -17.69
C ALA A 61 24.59 -8.15 -16.47
N VAL A 62 25.02 -7.55 -15.37
CA VAL A 62 24.29 -7.43 -14.11
C VAL A 62 23.09 -6.50 -14.34
N VAL A 63 21.96 -7.05 -14.76
CA VAL A 63 20.67 -6.37 -14.63
C VAL A 63 20.18 -6.63 -13.21
N ARG A 64 20.29 -5.59 -12.37
CA ARG A 64 19.73 -5.58 -11.02
C ARG A 64 18.22 -5.80 -11.09
N ARG A 65 17.76 -7.00 -10.74
CA ARG A 65 16.35 -7.25 -10.40
C ARG A 65 16.02 -6.42 -9.14
N PRO A 66 14.95 -5.61 -9.14
CA PRO A 66 14.36 -5.12 -7.89
C PRO A 66 13.87 -6.33 -7.08
N GLY A 67 14.16 -6.35 -5.78
CA GLY A 67 13.85 -7.48 -4.90
C GLY A 67 12.34 -7.70 -4.68
N PRO A 68 11.94 -8.91 -4.22
CA PRO A 68 10.55 -9.30 -4.04
C PRO A 68 10.00 -8.78 -2.70
N LEU A 69 9.58 -7.52 -2.68
CA LEU A 69 8.79 -6.90 -1.60
C LEU A 69 7.78 -5.90 -2.21
N ALA A 70 7.04 -6.34 -3.23
CA ALA A 70 6.08 -5.49 -3.95
C ALA A 70 4.64 -6.04 -3.97
N HIS A 71 4.24 -6.85 -2.98
CA HIS A 71 2.84 -7.35 -2.88
C HIS A 71 2.21 -7.15 -1.49
N THR A 72 2.49 -6.01 -0.86
CA THR A 72 1.63 -5.44 0.20
C THR A 72 1.27 -3.98 -0.11
N SER A 73 1.25 -3.63 -1.40
CA SER A 73 1.13 -2.26 -1.92
C SER A 73 -0.27 -1.86 -2.35
N VAL A 74 -1.31 -2.55 -1.87
CA VAL A 74 -2.62 -1.91 -1.84
C VAL A 74 -2.43 -0.72 -0.92
N LEU A 75 -2.88 0.45 -1.36
CA LEU A 75 -2.96 1.69 -0.60
C LEU A 75 -1.72 2.60 -0.78
N ARG A 76 -1.77 3.38 -1.86
CA ARG A 76 -0.92 4.52 -2.25
C ARG A 76 -1.78 5.55 -3.05
N GLU A 77 -2.78 6.27 -2.52
CA GLU A 77 -2.83 7.76 -2.44
C GLU A 77 -3.76 8.30 -1.29
N GLY A 78 -3.27 9.08 -0.32
CA GLY A 78 -4.11 9.63 0.79
C GLY A 78 -3.79 11.06 1.22
N THR A 79 -2.78 11.68 0.61
CA THR A 79 -2.12 12.85 1.21
C THR A 79 -2.69 14.20 0.72
N LEU A 80 -3.30 14.26 -0.47
CA LEU A 80 -3.62 15.57 -1.07
C LEU A 80 -4.97 16.17 -0.63
N GLY A 81 -5.93 15.35 -0.19
CA GLY A 81 -7.23 15.82 0.33
C GLY A 81 -7.14 16.54 1.68
N PHE A 82 -6.19 16.14 2.54
CA PHE A 82 -6.00 16.71 3.88
C PHE A 82 -5.14 17.99 3.91
N LEU A 83 -4.46 18.34 2.81
CA LEU A 83 -3.67 19.57 2.70
C LEU A 83 -4.54 20.84 2.49
N ARG A 84 -5.87 20.73 2.50
CA ARG A 84 -6.78 21.89 2.54
C ARG A 84 -7.06 22.35 3.97
N ALA A 85 -6.20 23.23 4.50
CA ALA A 85 -6.58 24.52 5.12
C ALA A 85 -5.54 25.07 6.12
N ARG A 86 -4.71 26.04 5.69
CA ARG A 86 -4.79 27.46 6.13
C ARG A 86 -3.66 28.29 5.53
N HIS A 87 -3.95 28.89 4.38
CA HIS A 87 -3.33 30.15 3.97
C HIS A 87 -4.04 31.30 4.67
N ARG A 88 -3.35 32.01 5.56
CA ARG A 88 -3.53 33.45 5.77
C ARG A 88 -2.17 34.07 6.11
N THR A 89 -1.67 34.85 5.16
CA THR A 89 -0.74 35.98 5.35
C THR A 89 0.43 35.77 6.32
N ALA A 90 1.55 35.28 5.79
CA ALA A 90 2.88 35.65 6.28
C ALA A 90 3.83 35.67 5.09
N SER A 91 3.84 36.78 4.35
CA SER A 91 4.95 37.11 3.46
C SER A 91 6.12 37.51 4.35
N THR A 92 7.03 36.58 4.64
CA THR A 92 8.35 36.94 5.15
C THR A 92 9.18 37.42 3.94
N PRO A 93 9.64 38.68 3.91
CA PRO A 93 10.49 39.16 2.84
C PRO A 93 11.93 38.67 3.07
N GLY A 94 12.43 37.80 2.19
CA GLY A 94 13.85 37.48 2.09
C GLY A 94 14.17 35.98 2.17
N GLY A 95 14.62 35.42 1.05
CA GLY A 95 15.29 34.12 0.97
C GLY A 95 14.65 33.17 -0.05
N LEU A 96 15.40 32.85 -1.11
CA LEU A 96 15.14 31.76 -2.06
C LEU A 96 15.35 30.37 -1.39
N HIS A 97 14.81 30.16 -0.19
CA HIS A 97 14.99 28.95 0.63
C HIS A 97 13.74 28.06 0.70
N SER A 98 12.80 28.25 -0.23
CA SER A 98 11.59 27.44 -0.34
C SER A 98 11.62 26.66 -1.65
N ASN A 99 11.52 25.33 -1.61
CA ASN A 99 11.33 24.45 -2.78
C ASN A 99 9.93 24.58 -3.42
N ARG A 100 9.25 25.72 -3.19
CA ARG A 100 7.92 26.00 -3.69
C ARG A 100 8.00 27.03 -4.78
N LEU A 101 7.18 26.86 -5.81
CA LEU A 101 7.09 27.80 -6.90
C LEU A 101 6.57 29.16 -6.42
N PRO A 102 7.13 30.28 -6.92
CA PRO A 102 6.56 31.60 -6.72
C PRO A 102 5.12 31.66 -7.21
N ARG A 103 4.26 32.33 -6.44
CA ARG A 103 2.82 32.46 -6.77
C ARG A 103 2.50 33.65 -7.68
N ALA A 104 3.51 34.26 -8.31
CA ALA A 104 3.34 35.39 -9.21
C ALA A 104 2.68 34.99 -10.55
N LEU A 105 2.88 33.75 -11.00
CA LEU A 105 2.31 33.21 -12.22
C LEU A 105 1.47 31.97 -11.90
N LEU A 106 0.23 31.94 -12.39
CA LEU A 106 -0.68 30.81 -12.24
C LEU A 106 -0.96 30.20 -13.63
N PRO A 107 -0.78 28.88 -13.82
CA PRO A 107 -1.09 28.24 -15.10
C PRO A 107 -2.59 28.17 -15.34
N GLU A 108 -3.00 28.41 -16.58
CA GLU A 108 -4.40 28.25 -17.03
C GLU A 108 -4.55 27.07 -17.99
N HIS A 109 -3.57 26.91 -18.89
CA HIS A 109 -3.64 25.91 -19.97
C HIS A 109 -2.25 25.50 -20.46
N TYR A 110 -2.13 24.23 -20.87
CA TYR A 110 -0.96 23.64 -21.51
C TYR A 110 -1.34 23.10 -22.87
N ASP A 111 -0.61 23.52 -23.91
CA ASP A 111 -0.58 22.83 -25.19
C ASP A 111 0.71 21.98 -25.22
N LEU A 112 0.57 20.66 -25.15
CA LEU A 112 1.66 19.69 -25.07
C LEU A 112 1.66 18.77 -26.29
N GLU A 113 2.71 18.82 -27.08
CA GLU A 113 3.00 17.85 -28.13
C GLU A 113 4.25 17.03 -27.75
N ILE A 114 4.15 15.71 -27.78
CA ILE A 114 5.25 14.81 -27.39
C ILE A 114 5.42 13.66 -28.39
N ARG A 115 6.68 13.31 -28.67
CA ARG A 115 7.09 12.23 -29.58
C ARG A 115 8.17 11.36 -28.93
N PRO A 116 7.84 10.17 -28.41
CA PRO A 116 8.86 9.15 -28.12
C PRO A 116 9.42 8.57 -29.43
N PHE A 117 10.69 8.17 -29.41
CA PHE A 117 11.34 7.47 -30.52
C PHE A 117 11.38 5.96 -30.27
N PHE A 118 11.30 5.19 -31.36
CA PHE A 118 11.48 3.73 -31.38
C PHE A 118 12.47 3.38 -32.49
N ALA A 119 13.74 3.09 -32.20
CA ALA A 119 14.79 2.95 -33.22
C ALA A 119 14.50 1.83 -34.23
N GLU A 120 13.82 0.76 -33.81
CA GLU A 120 13.44 -0.35 -34.70
C GLU A 120 12.35 0.04 -35.72
N VAL A 121 11.56 1.08 -35.45
CA VAL A 121 10.39 1.48 -36.27
C VAL A 121 10.62 2.78 -37.02
N ASP A 122 11.32 3.74 -36.40
CA ASP A 122 11.64 5.03 -37.00
C ASP A 122 12.83 4.92 -38.00
N GLY A 123 13.48 3.75 -38.09
CA GLY A 123 14.66 3.52 -38.93
C GLY A 123 15.92 4.17 -38.36
N ASP A 124 17.08 3.82 -38.93
CA ASP A 124 18.41 4.36 -38.57
C ASP A 124 18.47 5.87 -38.91
N HIS A 125 17.76 6.69 -38.14
CA HIS A 125 17.89 8.13 -38.15
C HIS A 125 19.32 8.41 -37.68
N LYS A 126 20.22 8.59 -38.66
CA LYS A 126 21.64 8.95 -38.47
C LYS A 126 21.86 10.16 -37.54
N GLU A 127 20.81 10.91 -37.25
CA GLU A 127 20.80 12.09 -36.39
C GLU A 127 20.63 11.74 -34.89
N PHE A 128 20.04 10.59 -34.52
CA PHE A 128 19.71 10.24 -33.14
C PHE A 128 19.93 8.75 -32.83
N LYS A 129 21.12 8.41 -32.31
CA LYS A 129 21.53 7.04 -31.93
C LYS A 129 20.90 6.48 -30.63
N ASP A 130 19.93 7.16 -30.03
CA ASP A 130 19.35 6.78 -28.72
C ASP A 130 17.89 6.33 -28.86
N ASP A 131 17.67 5.05 -28.61
CA ASP A 131 16.37 4.36 -28.60
C ASP A 131 15.40 4.86 -27.52
N ASP A 132 15.93 5.63 -26.57
CA ASP A 132 15.23 6.08 -25.37
C ASP A 132 15.08 7.61 -25.33
N ALA A 133 15.25 8.30 -26.45
CA ALA A 133 15.01 9.73 -26.52
C ALA A 133 13.53 10.06 -26.81
N PHE A 134 13.12 11.28 -26.46
CA PHE A 134 11.88 11.86 -26.94
C PHE A 134 12.04 13.36 -27.22
N THR A 135 11.13 13.93 -28.01
CA THR A 135 11.01 15.37 -28.19
C THR A 135 9.66 15.85 -27.68
N ALA A 136 9.64 17.06 -27.12
CA ALA A 136 8.40 17.69 -26.70
C ALA A 136 8.39 19.17 -27.08
N THR A 137 7.20 19.69 -27.38
CA THR A 137 6.90 21.11 -27.46
C THR A 137 5.81 21.40 -26.45
N VAL A 138 6.05 22.34 -25.55
CA VAL A 138 5.09 22.76 -24.54
C VAL A 138 4.90 24.27 -24.60
N ALA A 139 3.65 24.70 -24.67
CA ALA A 139 3.26 26.10 -24.53
C ALA A 139 2.31 26.25 -23.34
N ILE A 140 2.72 27.05 -22.36
CA ILE A 140 2.00 27.24 -21.10
C ILE A 140 1.39 28.64 -21.10
N ARG A 141 0.05 28.70 -21.10
CA ARG A 141 -0.69 29.94 -20.86
C ARG A 141 -0.75 30.19 -19.36
N VAL A 142 -0.28 31.35 -18.94
CA VAL A 142 -0.24 31.77 -17.53
C VAL A 142 -0.92 33.11 -17.33
N GLN A 143 -1.53 33.28 -16.17
CA GLN A 143 -1.98 34.57 -15.66
C GLN A 143 -0.94 35.11 -14.68
N CYS A 144 -0.51 36.36 -14.90
CA CYS A 144 0.31 37.08 -13.94
C CYS A 144 -0.60 37.70 -12.87
N VAL A 145 -0.39 37.33 -11.61
CA VAL A 145 -1.14 37.85 -10.46
C VAL A 145 -0.34 38.86 -9.65
N THR A 146 0.98 38.80 -9.73
CA THR A 146 1.90 39.75 -9.09
C THR A 146 3.00 40.10 -10.06
N ASP A 147 3.34 41.38 -10.19
CA ASP A 147 4.41 41.87 -11.06
C ASP A 147 5.71 41.07 -10.84
N THR A 148 6.30 40.57 -11.93
CA THR A 148 7.53 39.75 -11.87
C THR A 148 8.37 39.88 -13.13
N THR A 149 9.69 39.73 -13.00
CA THR A 149 10.65 39.68 -14.11
C THR A 149 11.19 38.27 -14.37
N SER A 150 10.64 37.26 -13.70
CA SER A 150 11.05 35.88 -13.87
C SER A 150 9.88 34.92 -14.01
N VAL A 151 10.12 33.83 -14.74
CA VAL A 151 9.28 32.63 -14.77
C VAL A 151 10.09 31.53 -14.10
N VAL A 152 9.50 30.85 -13.13
CA VAL A 152 10.11 29.69 -12.47
C VAL A 152 9.20 28.49 -12.67
N LEU A 153 9.75 27.42 -13.23
CA LEU A 153 9.07 26.15 -13.48
C LEU A 153 9.84 25.01 -12.82
N HIS A 154 9.17 23.89 -12.56
CA HIS A 154 9.87 22.65 -12.30
C HIS A 154 10.33 22.02 -13.62
N ALA A 155 11.55 21.47 -13.67
CA ALA A 155 12.04 20.78 -14.85
C ALA A 155 13.06 19.68 -14.53
N GLY A 156 12.88 18.52 -15.18
CA GLY A 156 13.86 17.47 -15.33
C GLY A 156 15.00 17.83 -16.28
N ASN A 157 15.85 16.84 -16.60
CA ASN A 157 17.04 17.08 -17.40
C ASN A 157 16.71 17.09 -18.89
N PHE A 158 16.74 18.27 -19.50
CA PHE A 158 16.38 18.47 -20.90
C PHE A 158 17.41 19.27 -21.67
N SER A 159 17.47 19.02 -22.97
CA SER A 159 18.22 19.82 -23.93
C SER A 159 17.26 20.64 -24.78
N PHE A 160 17.46 21.95 -24.88
CA PHE A 160 16.67 22.81 -25.76
C PHE A 160 17.02 22.56 -27.23
N ILE A 161 16.00 22.41 -28.08
CA ILE A 161 16.18 22.16 -29.52
C ILE A 161 15.47 23.25 -30.34
N PRO A 162 16.08 23.76 -31.41
CA PRO A 162 15.47 24.80 -32.24
C PRO A 162 14.23 24.30 -32.99
N GLY A 163 13.39 25.24 -33.43
CA GLY A 163 12.23 24.95 -34.27
C GLY A 163 12.62 24.54 -35.69
N PRO A 164 11.67 23.98 -36.47
CA PRO A 164 11.94 23.45 -37.81
C PRO A 164 12.38 24.54 -38.80
N ALA A 165 11.97 25.79 -38.59
CA ALA A 165 12.38 26.94 -39.39
C ALA A 165 13.51 27.75 -38.72
N GLY A 166 14.21 27.15 -37.75
CA GLY A 166 15.30 27.81 -37.02
C GLY A 166 14.81 28.73 -35.90
N GLU A 167 13.56 28.61 -35.46
CA GLU A 167 13.05 29.40 -34.34
C GLU A 167 13.78 29.07 -33.03
N SER A 168 13.85 30.05 -32.13
CA SER A 168 14.37 29.85 -30.78
C SER A 168 13.62 28.72 -30.08
N ALA A 169 14.38 27.87 -29.37
CA ALA A 169 13.83 26.78 -28.56
C ALA A 169 12.97 27.29 -27.39
N THR A 170 13.13 28.55 -27.00
CA THR A 170 12.34 29.19 -25.94
C THR A 170 11.79 30.54 -26.40
N ALA A 171 10.56 30.85 -25.98
CA ALA A 171 9.93 32.14 -26.25
C ALA A 171 8.92 32.49 -25.15
N VAL A 172 8.75 33.78 -24.89
CA VAL A 172 7.71 34.30 -24.00
C VAL A 172 6.95 35.42 -24.73
N TRP A 173 5.63 35.35 -24.70
CA TRP A 173 4.76 36.35 -25.33
C TRP A 173 3.67 36.83 -24.38
N GLN A 174 3.36 38.12 -24.43
CA GLN A 174 2.13 38.65 -23.85
C GLN A 174 0.96 38.41 -24.82
N LEU A 175 -0.16 37.94 -24.29
CA LEU A 175 -1.39 37.72 -25.04
C LEU A 175 -2.14 39.04 -25.28
N THR A 176 -1.61 39.85 -26.17
CA THR A 176 -2.20 41.06 -26.74
C THR A 176 -2.66 40.81 -28.18
N GLN A 177 -3.38 41.75 -28.78
CA GLN A 177 -3.70 41.73 -30.21
C GLN A 177 -3.02 42.93 -30.88
N PRO A 178 -1.90 42.74 -31.62
CA PRO A 178 -1.16 41.50 -31.86
C PRO A 178 -0.31 41.05 -30.65
N PRO A 179 0.07 39.75 -30.56
CA PRO A 179 0.93 39.25 -29.47
C PRO A 179 2.26 40.00 -29.39
N THR A 180 2.67 40.36 -28.18
CA THR A 180 3.90 41.13 -27.95
C THR A 180 4.98 40.25 -27.35
N ALA A 181 6.16 40.17 -27.98
CA ALA A 181 7.26 39.37 -27.48
C ALA A 181 7.89 39.97 -26.21
N VAL A 182 8.19 39.10 -25.25
CA VAL A 182 8.92 39.44 -24.03
C VAL A 182 10.34 38.89 -24.18
N PRO A 183 11.39 39.75 -24.15
CA PRO A 183 12.77 39.30 -24.29
C PRO A 183 13.15 38.31 -23.19
N VAL A 184 13.67 37.14 -23.57
CA VAL A 184 14.27 36.17 -22.65
C VAL A 184 15.77 36.44 -22.61
N LEU A 185 16.29 36.83 -21.44
CA LEU A 185 17.70 37.18 -21.25
C LEU A 185 18.55 35.93 -20.99
N SER A 186 18.07 35.04 -20.13
CA SER A 186 18.69 33.75 -19.85
C SER A 186 17.66 32.73 -19.37
N VAL A 187 18.01 31.45 -19.53
CA VAL A 187 17.28 30.33 -18.96
C VAL A 187 18.30 29.51 -18.16
N GLU A 188 18.13 29.47 -16.85
CA GLU A 188 19.09 28.89 -15.91
C GLU A 188 18.44 27.72 -15.17
N ARG A 189 19.23 26.67 -14.90
CA ARG A 189 18.78 25.49 -14.17
C ARG A 189 19.34 25.50 -12.75
N GLU A 190 18.46 25.32 -11.78
CA GLU A 190 18.83 25.22 -10.37
C GLU A 190 18.68 23.77 -9.92
N ASN A 191 19.81 23.07 -9.81
CA ASN A 191 19.85 21.61 -9.66
C ASN A 191 19.34 21.12 -8.29
N GLU A 192 19.51 21.88 -7.22
CA GLU A 192 19.06 21.46 -5.87
C GLU A 192 17.53 21.49 -5.76
N SER A 193 16.89 22.50 -6.36
CA SER A 193 15.44 22.72 -6.31
C SER A 193 14.68 22.14 -7.51
N ASN A 194 15.39 21.60 -8.51
CA ASN A 194 14.85 21.19 -9.82
C ASN A 194 14.06 22.30 -10.53
N PHE A 195 14.52 23.55 -10.40
CA PHE A 195 13.89 24.70 -11.06
C PHE A 195 14.55 25.04 -12.40
N LEU A 196 13.70 25.55 -13.30
CA LEU A 196 14.08 26.20 -14.55
C LEU A 196 13.63 27.66 -14.47
N VAL A 197 14.60 28.57 -14.47
CA VAL A 197 14.38 30.01 -14.23
C VAL A 197 14.63 30.79 -15.51
N PHE A 198 13.59 31.43 -16.03
CA PHE A 198 13.68 32.38 -17.12
C PHE A 198 13.88 33.78 -16.54
N LYS A 199 14.98 34.43 -16.89
CA LYS A 199 15.18 35.86 -16.61
C LYS A 199 14.68 36.67 -17.79
N LEU A 200 13.75 37.59 -17.56
CA LEU A 200 13.10 38.36 -18.63
C LEU A 200 13.62 39.79 -18.68
N GLY A 201 13.69 40.35 -19.89
CA GLY A 201 14.07 41.74 -20.14
C GLY A 201 12.93 42.74 -19.95
N SER A 202 11.74 42.28 -19.59
CA SER A 202 10.58 43.13 -19.35
C SER A 202 9.76 42.61 -18.16
N LEU A 203 9.11 43.53 -17.46
CA LEU A 203 8.23 43.22 -16.33
C LEU A 203 6.92 42.61 -16.83
N LEU A 204 6.62 41.39 -16.37
CA LEU A 204 5.29 40.80 -16.51
C LEU A 204 4.36 41.51 -15.52
N LYS A 205 3.29 42.11 -16.01
CA LYS A 205 2.36 42.92 -15.20
C LYS A 205 1.19 42.08 -14.69
N ALA A 206 0.83 42.28 -13.44
CA ALA A 206 -0.36 41.71 -12.83
C ALA A 206 -1.62 42.00 -13.68
N GLY A 207 -2.53 41.03 -13.73
CA GLY A 207 -3.75 41.07 -14.53
C GLY A 207 -3.57 40.71 -16.00
N HIS A 208 -2.33 40.62 -16.52
CA HIS A 208 -2.06 40.24 -17.90
C HIS A 208 -1.78 38.74 -18.05
N LYS A 209 -1.98 38.24 -19.27
CA LYS A 209 -1.74 36.84 -19.63
C LYS A 209 -0.55 36.70 -20.56
N TYR A 210 0.18 35.61 -20.39
CA TYR A 210 1.39 35.31 -21.12
C TYR A 210 1.42 33.86 -21.59
N VAL A 211 2.23 33.58 -22.60
CA VAL A 211 2.55 32.23 -23.07
C VAL A 211 4.03 32.01 -22.92
N ILE A 212 4.40 30.90 -22.28
CA ILE A 212 5.78 30.43 -22.17
C ILE A 212 5.90 29.20 -23.07
N GLN A 213 6.68 29.30 -24.14
CA GLN A 213 6.89 28.21 -25.08
C GLN A 213 8.30 27.64 -24.95
N MET A 214 8.40 26.32 -24.95
CA MET A 214 9.64 25.57 -24.89
C MET A 214 9.59 24.40 -25.86
N ARG A 215 10.70 24.15 -26.55
CA ARG A 215 10.94 22.97 -27.38
C ARG A 215 12.18 22.26 -26.87
N LEU A 216 12.04 20.98 -26.57
CA LEU A 216 13.01 20.23 -25.79
C LEU A 216 13.15 18.80 -26.26
N ARG A 217 14.32 18.25 -25.95
CA ARG A 217 14.66 16.84 -26.03
C ARG A 217 14.91 16.31 -24.63
N GLY A 218 14.30 15.17 -24.33
CA GLY A 218 14.46 14.44 -23.09
C GLY A 218 14.78 12.97 -23.34
N TYR A 219 14.89 12.23 -22.24
CA TYR A 219 15.15 10.79 -22.23
C TYR A 219 14.06 10.08 -21.43
N LEU A 220 13.62 8.94 -21.93
CA LEU A 220 12.69 8.06 -21.28
C LEU A 220 13.33 7.52 -19.99
N GLY A 221 12.57 7.53 -18.91
CA GLY A 221 13.00 6.97 -17.64
C GLY A 221 12.93 5.43 -17.61
N ASP A 222 13.34 4.86 -16.48
CA ASP A 222 13.31 3.39 -16.27
C ASP A 222 11.99 2.89 -15.65
N ALA A 223 11.26 3.75 -14.91
CA ALA A 223 10.05 3.33 -14.17
C ALA A 223 9.11 4.46 -13.71
N ARG A 224 9.39 5.72 -14.07
CA ARG A 224 8.61 6.91 -13.67
C ARG A 224 8.81 8.05 -14.67
N GLY A 225 8.06 9.14 -14.51
CA GLY A 225 8.12 10.25 -15.46
C GLY A 225 7.48 9.81 -16.77
N PHE A 226 8.20 9.98 -17.89
CA PHE A 226 7.83 9.41 -19.18
C PHE A 226 8.81 8.30 -19.50
N TYR A 227 8.34 7.06 -19.64
CA TYR A 227 9.22 5.90 -19.57
C TYR A 227 8.73 4.72 -20.43
N LYS A 228 9.61 3.75 -20.65
CA LYS A 228 9.44 2.70 -21.66
C LYS A 228 9.57 1.30 -21.06
N TYR A 229 8.76 0.38 -21.56
CA TYR A 229 8.90 -1.06 -21.37
C TYR A 229 9.20 -1.73 -22.70
N HIS A 230 9.94 -2.83 -22.59
CA HIS A 230 10.20 -3.78 -23.66
C HIS A 230 9.58 -5.11 -23.30
N TYR A 231 8.90 -5.74 -24.25
CA TYR A 231 8.40 -7.10 -24.09
C TYR A 231 8.47 -7.84 -25.42
N ASP A 232 8.51 -9.17 -25.34
CA ASP A 232 8.41 -10.04 -26.50
C ASP A 232 6.95 -10.43 -26.75
N LEU A 233 6.52 -10.30 -28.00
CA LEU A 233 5.23 -10.79 -28.47
C LEU A 233 5.45 -11.72 -29.67
N ASN A 234 5.40 -13.02 -29.42
CA ASN A 234 5.60 -14.07 -30.44
C ASN A 234 6.98 -13.99 -31.13
N GLY A 235 8.05 -13.76 -30.37
CA GLY A 235 9.42 -13.65 -30.89
C GLY A 235 9.72 -12.31 -31.58
N LYS A 236 8.85 -11.31 -31.42
CA LYS A 236 9.06 -9.94 -31.91
C LYS A 236 9.20 -8.98 -30.72
N PRO A 237 10.26 -8.14 -30.70
CA PRO A 237 10.35 -7.06 -29.73
C PRO A 237 9.23 -6.05 -29.96
N GLU A 238 8.57 -5.67 -28.87
CA GLU A 238 7.52 -4.66 -28.86
C GLU A 238 7.76 -3.68 -27.73
N HIS A 239 7.26 -2.46 -27.92
CA HIS A 239 7.45 -1.36 -26.99
C HIS A 239 6.13 -0.90 -26.38
N LEU A 240 6.23 -0.37 -25.18
CA LEU A 240 5.16 0.35 -24.50
C LEU A 240 5.80 1.59 -23.88
N VAL A 241 5.31 2.77 -24.21
CA VAL A 241 5.73 4.02 -23.56
C VAL A 241 4.54 4.56 -22.79
N VAL A 242 4.75 4.94 -21.54
CA VAL A 242 3.69 5.39 -20.64
C VAL A 242 4.23 6.43 -19.65
N THR A 243 3.32 7.11 -18.97
CA THR A 243 3.61 8.14 -17.97
C THR A 243 3.26 7.68 -16.55
N PHE A 244 4.09 8.05 -15.58
CA PHE A 244 3.79 7.97 -14.14
C PHE A 244 4.35 9.21 -13.45
N PHE A 245 3.47 10.15 -13.11
CA PHE A 245 3.88 11.50 -12.71
C PHE A 245 3.78 11.80 -11.21
N GLU A 246 3.17 10.93 -10.41
CA GLU A 246 3.06 11.13 -8.96
C GLU A 246 4.37 10.81 -8.22
N PRO A 247 4.81 11.64 -7.26
CA PRO A 247 4.25 12.95 -6.84
C PRO A 247 4.75 14.13 -7.66
N THR A 248 5.96 14.06 -8.17
CA THR A 248 6.64 15.21 -8.77
C THR A 248 7.42 14.82 -10.03
N PHE A 249 6.93 13.85 -10.80
CA PHE A 249 7.63 13.32 -11.98
C PHE A 249 7.07 13.84 -13.30
N ALA A 250 6.00 14.65 -13.32
CA ALA A 250 5.56 15.34 -14.55
C ALA A 250 6.69 16.21 -15.13
N ARG A 251 7.47 16.84 -14.23
CA ARG A 251 8.66 17.62 -14.60
C ARG A 251 9.72 16.82 -15.37
N GLU A 252 9.74 15.49 -15.26
CA GLU A 252 10.68 14.62 -15.99
C GLU A 252 10.25 14.41 -17.46
N ALA A 253 8.99 14.70 -17.80
CA ALA A 253 8.48 14.64 -19.16
C ALA A 253 8.48 16.02 -19.86
N PHE A 254 8.12 17.08 -19.14
CA PHE A 254 8.14 18.45 -19.65
C PHE A 254 8.22 19.48 -18.51
N PRO A 255 8.87 20.64 -18.71
CA PRO A 255 8.86 21.73 -17.73
C PRO A 255 7.45 22.22 -17.44
N CYS A 256 7.07 22.31 -16.17
CA CYS A 256 5.71 22.67 -15.76
C CYS A 256 5.62 23.24 -14.34
N PHE A 257 4.45 23.79 -14.00
CA PHE A 257 4.09 24.16 -12.63
C PHE A 257 3.70 22.92 -11.84
N ASP A 258 4.68 22.08 -11.53
CA ASP A 258 4.49 20.74 -10.96
C ASP A 258 4.19 20.75 -9.45
N GLU A 259 3.10 21.43 -9.09
CA GLU A 259 2.49 21.42 -7.75
C GLU A 259 0.97 21.16 -7.89
N PRO A 260 0.38 20.32 -7.03
CA PRO A 260 -0.98 19.80 -7.22
C PRO A 260 -2.07 20.87 -7.18
N ASP A 261 -1.85 21.99 -6.47
CA ASP A 261 -2.83 23.07 -6.39
C ASP A 261 -2.80 24.03 -7.61
N LEU A 262 -1.74 23.98 -8.42
CA LEU A 262 -1.59 24.76 -9.65
C LEU A 262 -2.26 24.07 -10.85
N LYS A 263 -3.56 23.79 -10.70
CA LYS A 263 -4.36 23.07 -11.71
C LYS A 263 -4.54 23.88 -13.00
N ALA A 264 -4.52 23.19 -14.14
CA ALA A 264 -4.71 23.75 -15.47
C ALA A 264 -5.44 22.77 -16.40
N THR A 265 -5.76 23.22 -17.60
CA THR A 265 -6.30 22.37 -18.68
C THR A 265 -5.19 21.95 -19.66
N PHE A 266 -5.34 20.81 -20.31
CA PHE A 266 -4.31 20.24 -21.19
C PHE A 266 -4.88 19.89 -22.57
N ASN A 267 -4.24 20.38 -23.62
CA ASN A 267 -4.34 19.83 -24.97
C ASN A 267 -3.13 18.93 -25.20
N VAL A 268 -3.37 17.63 -25.35
CA VAL A 268 -2.30 16.65 -25.59
C VAL A 268 -2.29 16.23 -27.05
N VAL A 269 -1.10 16.22 -27.63
CA VAL A 269 -0.82 15.65 -28.94
C VAL A 269 0.30 14.61 -28.78
N VAL A 270 0.00 13.35 -29.10
CA VAL A 270 1.00 12.28 -29.07
C VAL A 270 1.35 11.91 -30.50
N VAL A 271 2.61 12.07 -30.86
CA VAL A 271 3.15 11.65 -32.16
C VAL A 271 3.77 10.28 -32.01
N ARG A 272 3.27 9.31 -32.76
CA ARG A 272 3.68 7.90 -32.69
C ARG A 272 3.90 7.30 -34.08
N PRO A 273 4.59 6.15 -34.18
CA PRO A 273 4.61 5.37 -35.41
C PRO A 273 3.20 4.89 -35.81
N SER A 274 2.97 4.72 -37.11
CA SER A 274 1.67 4.31 -37.65
C SER A 274 1.20 2.92 -37.21
N GLY A 275 2.12 2.00 -36.89
CA GLY A 275 1.83 0.66 -36.38
C GLY A 275 1.41 0.59 -34.90
N TYR A 276 1.58 1.68 -34.16
CA TYR A 276 1.24 1.78 -32.74
C TYR A 276 -0.09 2.50 -32.54
N ARG A 277 -0.65 2.48 -31.34
CA ARG A 277 -1.81 3.28 -30.93
C ARG A 277 -1.40 4.21 -29.80
N SER A 278 -2.12 5.32 -29.64
CA SER A 278 -1.97 6.17 -28.46
C SER A 278 -3.31 6.44 -27.79
N ILE A 279 -3.28 6.50 -26.46
CA ILE A 279 -4.40 6.91 -25.61
C ILE A 279 -3.90 7.92 -24.57
N SER A 280 -4.79 8.76 -24.07
CA SER A 280 -4.47 9.79 -23.06
C SER A 280 -5.65 9.96 -22.11
N THR A 281 -5.53 10.82 -21.10
CA THR A 281 -6.59 11.23 -20.16
C THR A 281 -7.94 11.47 -20.85
N MET A 282 -7.94 12.16 -22.00
CA MET A 282 -9.16 12.49 -22.74
C MET A 282 -9.33 11.63 -24.01
N PRO A 283 -10.56 11.54 -24.60
CA PRO A 283 -10.77 10.84 -25.85
C PRO A 283 -9.94 11.38 -27.01
N LEU A 284 -9.58 10.48 -27.93
CA LEU A 284 -8.98 10.84 -29.21
C LEU A 284 -9.98 11.67 -30.03
N MET A 285 -9.60 12.89 -30.40
CA MET A 285 -10.40 13.79 -31.22
C MET A 285 -10.14 13.57 -32.71
N ARG A 286 -8.87 13.48 -33.12
CA ARG A 286 -8.47 13.25 -34.52
C ARG A 286 -7.03 12.76 -34.63
N SER A 287 -6.72 12.05 -35.71
CA SER A 287 -5.36 11.62 -36.06
C SER A 287 -4.91 12.27 -37.37
N VAL A 288 -3.69 12.78 -37.42
CA VAL A 288 -3.09 13.40 -38.61
C VAL A 288 -1.82 12.68 -39.00
N ARG A 289 -1.73 12.21 -40.24
CA ARG A 289 -0.48 11.65 -40.78
C ARG A 289 0.56 12.75 -40.91
N ARG A 290 1.79 12.48 -40.46
CA ARG A 290 2.95 13.35 -40.60
C ARG A 290 4.06 12.63 -41.38
N GLU A 291 5.14 13.36 -41.67
CA GLU A 291 6.31 12.81 -42.35
C GLU A 291 6.93 11.63 -41.57
N GLY A 292 7.66 10.76 -42.26
CA GLY A 292 8.38 9.64 -41.63
C GLY A 292 7.49 8.51 -41.08
N ASN A 293 6.33 8.24 -41.70
CA ASN A 293 5.40 7.17 -41.28
C ASN A 293 4.85 7.34 -39.84
N THR A 294 4.78 8.59 -39.37
CA THR A 294 4.24 8.94 -38.05
C THR A 294 2.80 9.46 -38.14
N VAL A 295 2.09 9.35 -37.02
CA VAL A 295 0.72 9.85 -36.84
C VAL A 295 0.68 10.69 -35.58
N ALA A 296 0.17 11.92 -35.70
CA ALA A 296 -0.10 12.81 -34.58
C ALA A 296 -1.56 12.66 -34.14
N ASP A 297 -1.76 12.07 -32.98
CA ASP A 297 -3.05 11.90 -32.33
C ASP A 297 -3.34 13.10 -31.45
N HIS A 298 -4.39 13.84 -31.78
CA HIS A 298 -4.88 14.99 -31.01
C HIS A 298 -6.01 14.53 -30.08
N PHE A 299 -5.84 14.75 -28.78
CA PHE A 299 -6.85 14.45 -27.77
C PHE A 299 -7.72 15.68 -27.47
N MET A 300 -8.93 15.45 -26.95
CA MET A 300 -9.79 16.53 -26.48
C MET A 300 -9.14 17.28 -25.31
N THR A 301 -9.50 18.56 -25.12
CA THR A 301 -9.02 19.36 -23.98
C THR A 301 -9.47 18.74 -22.66
N SER A 302 -8.55 18.60 -21.71
CA SER A 302 -8.88 18.10 -20.37
C SER A 302 -9.72 19.08 -19.57
N VAL A 303 -10.40 18.55 -18.55
CA VAL A 303 -10.88 19.32 -17.40
C VAL A 303 -9.70 19.95 -16.63
N LYS A 304 -10.00 20.91 -15.74
CA LYS A 304 -8.98 21.55 -14.90
C LYS A 304 -8.44 20.54 -13.88
N MET A 305 -7.20 20.10 -14.06
CA MET A 305 -6.58 19.00 -13.32
C MET A 305 -5.14 19.34 -12.93
N SER A 306 -4.55 18.52 -12.06
CA SER A 306 -3.17 18.67 -11.61
C SER A 306 -2.21 17.96 -12.57
N THR A 307 -0.96 18.42 -12.65
CA THR A 307 0.07 17.85 -13.56
C THR A 307 0.30 16.35 -13.32
N TYR A 308 0.29 15.91 -12.05
CA TYR A 308 0.57 14.52 -11.68
C TYR A 308 -0.48 13.51 -12.20
N THR A 309 -1.71 13.96 -12.46
CA THR A 309 -2.81 13.12 -12.97
C THR A 309 -2.85 13.03 -14.51
N LEU A 310 -1.98 13.77 -15.22
CA LEU A 310 -1.92 13.72 -16.67
C LEU A 310 -1.32 12.39 -17.10
N ALA A 311 -1.96 11.70 -18.05
CA ALA A 311 -1.40 10.46 -18.58
C ALA A 311 -1.57 10.28 -20.08
N PHE A 312 -0.63 9.56 -20.67
CA PHE A 312 -0.71 9.06 -22.04
C PHE A 312 0.16 7.81 -22.22
N MET A 313 -0.24 6.98 -23.18
CA MET A 313 0.39 5.71 -23.51
C MET A 313 0.55 5.59 -25.03
N VAL A 314 1.66 5.02 -25.48
CA VAL A 314 1.90 4.57 -26.86
C VAL A 314 2.27 3.09 -26.84
N SER A 315 1.46 2.23 -27.46
CA SER A 315 1.70 0.78 -27.49
C SER A 315 0.94 0.07 -28.60
N ASN A 316 1.16 -1.24 -28.74
CA ASN A 316 0.35 -2.12 -29.58
C ASN A 316 -0.81 -2.81 -28.80
N TYR A 317 -1.13 -2.33 -27.59
CA TYR A 317 -2.10 -2.97 -26.71
C TYR A 317 -3.49 -3.05 -27.35
N SER A 318 -4.24 -4.06 -26.92
CA SER A 318 -5.62 -4.31 -27.30
C SER A 318 -6.56 -4.03 -26.13
N ALA A 319 -7.77 -3.60 -26.45
CA ALA A 319 -8.76 -3.17 -25.47
C ALA A 319 -9.93 -4.15 -25.39
N THR A 320 -10.34 -4.49 -24.17
CA THR A 320 -11.62 -5.14 -23.86
C THR A 320 -12.57 -4.07 -23.35
N THR A 321 -13.53 -3.66 -24.18
CA THR A 321 -14.41 -2.50 -23.92
C THR A 321 -15.82 -2.94 -23.49
N ASN A 322 -16.38 -2.26 -22.49
CA ASN A 322 -17.75 -2.40 -22.02
C ASN A 322 -18.32 -1.01 -21.65
N GLY A 323 -19.17 -0.47 -22.52
CA GLY A 323 -19.69 0.89 -22.37
C GLY A 323 -18.59 1.94 -22.51
N ILE A 324 -18.46 2.82 -21.51
CA ILE A 324 -17.41 3.85 -21.47
C ILE A 324 -16.05 3.32 -20.96
N VAL A 325 -16.02 2.07 -20.48
CA VAL A 325 -14.84 1.45 -19.86
C VAL A 325 -14.07 0.64 -20.90
N SER A 326 -12.75 0.83 -20.99
CA SER A 326 -11.87 -0.07 -21.74
C SER A 326 -10.70 -0.54 -20.89
N ILE A 327 -10.45 -1.85 -20.88
CA ILE A 327 -9.30 -2.46 -20.23
C ILE A 327 -8.25 -2.76 -21.29
N TRP A 328 -7.09 -2.10 -21.22
CA TRP A 328 -6.00 -2.24 -22.19
C TRP A 328 -4.94 -3.20 -21.68
N THR A 329 -4.63 -4.21 -22.47
CA THR A 329 -3.64 -5.24 -22.15
C THR A 329 -2.75 -5.53 -23.34
N ARG A 330 -1.69 -6.30 -23.11
CA ARG A 330 -1.00 -6.96 -24.21
C ARG A 330 -2.00 -7.77 -25.06
N PRO A 331 -1.79 -7.87 -26.38
CA PRO A 331 -2.71 -8.58 -27.27
C PRO A 331 -2.98 -10.05 -26.89
N ASP A 332 -1.99 -10.72 -26.31
CA ASP A 332 -2.03 -12.12 -25.86
C ASP A 332 -2.74 -12.32 -24.49
N GLU A 333 -3.12 -11.24 -23.80
CA GLU A 333 -3.68 -11.28 -22.44
C GLU A 333 -5.12 -10.74 -22.35
N THR A 334 -5.75 -10.44 -23.48
CA THR A 334 -7.08 -9.80 -23.55
C THR A 334 -8.18 -10.57 -22.81
N THR A 335 -8.08 -11.90 -22.74
CA THR A 335 -9.04 -12.75 -22.00
C THR A 335 -8.94 -12.58 -20.49
N LEU A 336 -7.76 -12.22 -19.96
CA LEU A 336 -7.52 -12.01 -18.53
C LEU A 336 -8.19 -10.71 -18.03
N ALA A 337 -8.51 -9.79 -18.95
CA ALA A 337 -9.19 -8.52 -18.66
C ALA A 337 -10.70 -8.67 -18.42
N ASN A 338 -11.29 -9.84 -18.73
CA ASN A 338 -12.74 -10.04 -18.70
C ASN A 338 -13.37 -9.75 -17.34
N TYR A 339 -12.71 -10.14 -16.25
CA TYR A 339 -13.22 -9.88 -14.91
C TYR A 339 -13.31 -8.37 -14.63
N SER A 340 -12.24 -7.63 -14.89
CA SER A 340 -12.17 -6.18 -14.70
C SER A 340 -13.15 -5.43 -15.60
N ALA A 341 -13.23 -5.78 -16.88
CA ALA A 341 -14.22 -5.20 -17.80
C ALA A 341 -15.68 -5.44 -17.36
N HIS A 342 -15.93 -6.50 -16.58
CA HIS A 342 -17.25 -6.80 -16.03
C HIS A 342 -17.56 -6.05 -14.73
N ILE A 343 -16.59 -5.88 -13.82
CA ILE A 343 -16.83 -5.24 -12.52
C ILE A 343 -16.73 -3.71 -12.57
N THR A 344 -15.85 -3.14 -13.40
CA THR A 344 -15.59 -1.70 -13.41
C THR A 344 -16.85 -0.86 -13.67
N PRO A 345 -17.71 -1.17 -14.67
CA PRO A 345 -18.95 -0.42 -14.86
C PRO A 345 -19.92 -0.50 -13.67
N LYS A 346 -19.94 -1.63 -12.95
CA LYS A 346 -20.79 -1.79 -11.75
C LYS A 346 -20.31 -0.91 -10.60
N ILE A 347 -18.99 -0.83 -10.41
CA ILE A 347 -18.39 0.02 -9.39
C ILE A 347 -18.62 1.51 -9.72
N VAL A 348 -18.45 1.90 -10.99
CA VAL A 348 -18.76 3.26 -11.45
C VAL A 348 -20.23 3.61 -11.17
N ASN A 349 -21.17 2.73 -11.53
CA ASN A 349 -22.59 2.97 -11.27
C ASN A 349 -22.89 3.06 -9.77
N TYR A 350 -22.30 2.17 -8.96
CA TYR A 350 -22.43 2.23 -7.51
C TYR A 350 -21.93 3.56 -6.94
N PHE A 351 -20.80 4.09 -7.41
CA PHE A 351 -20.31 5.39 -6.97
C PHE A 351 -21.15 6.55 -7.46
N ASN A 352 -21.68 6.49 -8.68
CA ASN A 352 -22.62 7.50 -9.18
C ASN A 352 -23.86 7.60 -8.28
N GLU A 353 -24.42 6.45 -7.87
CA GLU A 353 -25.57 6.37 -6.98
C GLU A 353 -25.23 6.77 -5.53
N LEU A 354 -24.09 6.28 -5.01
CA LEU A 354 -23.67 6.53 -3.63
C LEU A 354 -23.36 8.00 -3.38
N PHE A 355 -22.69 8.67 -4.32
CA PHE A 355 -22.25 10.05 -4.17
C PHE A 355 -23.19 11.07 -4.80
N ASP A 356 -24.23 10.60 -5.52
CA ASP A 356 -25.14 11.45 -6.31
C ASP A 356 -24.38 12.40 -7.26
N VAL A 357 -23.26 11.92 -7.79
CA VAL A 357 -22.40 12.64 -8.74
C VAL A 357 -22.01 11.68 -9.86
N PRO A 358 -22.43 11.93 -11.10
CA PRO A 358 -22.06 11.06 -12.22
C PRO A 358 -20.57 11.22 -12.54
N TYR A 359 -19.95 10.13 -13.00
CA TYR A 359 -18.60 10.16 -13.55
C TYR A 359 -18.43 11.26 -14.60
N ALA A 360 -17.41 12.10 -14.42
CA ALA A 360 -17.30 13.39 -15.10
C ALA A 360 -16.75 13.31 -16.54
N LEU A 361 -16.08 12.21 -16.91
CA LEU A 361 -15.38 12.09 -18.20
C LEU A 361 -16.14 11.19 -19.18
N PRO A 362 -16.02 11.43 -20.49
CA PRO A 362 -16.73 10.66 -21.52
C PRO A 362 -16.21 9.23 -21.72
N LYS A 363 -15.06 8.88 -21.14
CA LYS A 363 -14.42 7.57 -21.24
C LYS A 363 -13.58 7.27 -19.99
N LEU A 364 -13.34 6.00 -19.75
CA LEU A 364 -12.53 5.50 -18.65
C LEU A 364 -11.67 4.33 -19.14
N ASP A 365 -10.36 4.55 -19.24
CA ASP A 365 -9.41 3.51 -19.63
C ASP A 365 -8.65 3.01 -18.40
N LEU A 366 -8.44 1.70 -18.31
CA LEU A 366 -7.59 1.04 -17.32
C LEU A 366 -6.51 0.26 -18.06
N ILE A 367 -5.23 0.47 -17.75
CA ILE A 367 -4.11 -0.18 -18.46
C ILE A 367 -3.36 -1.15 -17.54
N ALA A 368 -3.07 -2.36 -18.03
CA ALA A 368 -2.28 -3.36 -17.30
C ALA A 368 -0.80 -3.26 -17.68
N LEU A 369 0.04 -2.76 -16.78
CA LEU A 369 1.48 -2.58 -17.00
C LEU A 369 2.27 -3.84 -16.58
N PRO A 370 3.30 -4.27 -17.35
CA PRO A 370 4.04 -5.51 -17.08
C PRO A 370 4.76 -5.55 -15.72
N SER A 371 5.27 -4.40 -15.29
CA SER A 371 5.95 -4.18 -14.01
C SER A 371 5.65 -2.76 -13.62
N PHE A 372 5.25 -2.46 -12.39
CA PHE A 372 4.89 -1.11 -11.98
C PHE A 372 5.37 -0.87 -10.55
N LEU A 373 5.84 0.35 -10.24
CA LEU A 373 6.41 0.66 -8.92
C LEU A 373 5.36 0.66 -7.80
N VAL A 374 4.08 0.69 -8.20
CA VAL A 374 2.89 0.74 -7.35
C VAL A 374 1.86 -0.24 -7.90
N ASP A 375 0.83 -0.56 -7.11
CA ASP A 375 -0.24 -1.46 -7.56
C ASP A 375 -1.12 -0.82 -8.63
N ALA A 376 -1.38 0.48 -8.51
CA ALA A 376 -2.12 1.27 -9.47
C ALA A 376 -1.89 2.78 -9.26
N MET A 377 -2.40 3.58 -10.21
CA MET A 377 -2.30 5.04 -10.27
C MET A 377 -3.56 5.61 -10.93
N GLU A 378 -4.18 6.58 -10.27
CA GLU A 378 -5.50 7.12 -10.57
C GLU A 378 -5.56 8.22 -11.65
N ASN A 379 -4.66 8.21 -12.63
CA ASN A 379 -4.62 9.28 -13.63
C ASN A 379 -6.02 9.49 -14.26
N TRP A 380 -6.50 10.73 -14.32
CA TRP A 380 -7.89 11.00 -14.71
C TRP A 380 -8.21 10.39 -16.08
N GLY A 381 -9.23 9.54 -16.11
CA GLY A 381 -9.70 8.85 -17.33
C GLY A 381 -8.75 7.81 -17.93
N LEU A 382 -7.52 7.63 -17.41
CA LEU A 382 -6.52 6.66 -17.90
C LEU A 382 -5.74 6.05 -16.72
N LEU A 383 -6.41 5.22 -15.94
CA LEU A 383 -5.85 4.60 -14.74
C LEU A 383 -4.80 3.54 -15.14
N ALA A 384 -3.67 3.52 -14.45
CA ALA A 384 -2.61 2.54 -14.68
C ALA A 384 -2.55 1.53 -13.54
N PHE A 385 -2.35 0.25 -13.84
CA PHE A 385 -2.30 -0.82 -12.86
C PHE A 385 -1.08 -1.70 -13.10
N HIS A 386 -0.51 -2.22 -12.02
CA HIS A 386 0.30 -3.43 -12.12
C HIS A 386 -0.57 -4.56 -12.71
N ARG A 387 0.01 -5.39 -13.58
CA ARG A 387 -0.70 -6.50 -14.24
C ARG A 387 -1.52 -7.36 -13.27
N SER A 388 -0.94 -7.76 -12.15
CA SER A 388 -1.63 -8.57 -11.12
C SER A 388 -2.77 -7.84 -10.41
N SER A 389 -2.79 -6.52 -10.42
CA SER A 389 -3.83 -5.72 -9.75
C SER A 389 -5.06 -5.49 -10.64
N LEU A 390 -4.97 -5.85 -11.92
CA LEU A 390 -6.03 -5.62 -12.91
C LEU A 390 -6.45 -6.86 -13.68
N LEU A 391 -5.57 -7.83 -13.90
CA LEU A 391 -5.88 -9.02 -14.69
C LEU A 391 -6.20 -10.21 -13.79
N HIS A 392 -7.12 -11.08 -14.24
CA HIS A 392 -7.47 -12.31 -13.53
C HIS A 392 -7.48 -13.51 -14.48
N ASP A 393 -6.65 -14.50 -14.18
CA ASP A 393 -6.62 -15.81 -14.84
C ASP A 393 -7.39 -16.86 -14.01
N PRO A 394 -8.59 -17.27 -14.45
CA PRO A 394 -9.40 -18.24 -13.72
C PRO A 394 -8.81 -19.66 -13.70
N GLN A 395 -7.79 -19.97 -14.50
CA GLN A 395 -7.19 -21.30 -14.55
C GLN A 395 -6.14 -21.53 -13.46
N ILE A 396 -5.46 -20.46 -13.03
CA ILE A 396 -4.33 -20.54 -12.10
C ILE A 396 -4.58 -19.78 -10.80
N GLU A 397 -5.40 -18.71 -10.83
CA GLU A 397 -5.57 -17.84 -9.68
C GLU A 397 -6.75 -18.23 -8.79
N LYS A 398 -6.55 -18.08 -7.48
CA LYS A 398 -7.55 -18.39 -6.46
C LYS A 398 -8.68 -17.34 -6.43
N PRO A 399 -9.87 -17.70 -5.91
CA PRO A 399 -10.98 -16.74 -5.76
C PRO A 399 -10.64 -15.46 -4.98
N MET A 400 -9.71 -15.53 -4.03
CA MET A 400 -9.22 -14.36 -3.29
C MET A 400 -8.61 -13.28 -4.20
N HIS A 401 -8.01 -13.67 -5.32
CA HIS A 401 -7.40 -12.72 -6.25
C HIS A 401 -8.45 -11.76 -6.86
N LYS A 402 -9.67 -12.27 -7.10
CA LYS A 402 -10.80 -11.46 -7.57
C LYS A 402 -11.18 -10.34 -6.60
N ILE A 403 -11.01 -10.56 -5.30
CA ILE A 403 -11.28 -9.56 -4.26
C ILE A 403 -10.20 -8.48 -4.30
N ILE A 404 -8.92 -8.87 -4.47
CA ILE A 404 -7.80 -7.94 -4.61
C ILE A 404 -8.03 -7.03 -5.82
N VAL A 405 -8.25 -7.62 -7.01
CA VAL A 405 -8.51 -6.85 -8.24
C VAL A 405 -9.72 -5.92 -8.07
N ALA A 406 -10.83 -6.39 -7.50
CA ALA A 406 -12.00 -5.54 -7.28
C ALA A 406 -11.73 -4.40 -6.30
N THR A 407 -10.92 -4.64 -5.27
CA THR A 407 -10.56 -3.63 -4.26
C THR A 407 -9.67 -2.55 -4.87
N VAL A 408 -8.63 -2.93 -5.62
CA VAL A 408 -7.74 -1.95 -6.27
C VAL A 408 -8.51 -1.16 -7.32
N VAL A 409 -9.32 -1.82 -8.16
CA VAL A 409 -10.18 -1.10 -9.13
C VAL A 409 -11.13 -0.12 -8.42
N ALA A 410 -11.76 -0.52 -7.32
CA ALA A 410 -12.62 0.37 -6.56
C ALA A 410 -11.86 1.55 -5.93
N HIS A 411 -10.61 1.32 -5.48
CA HIS A 411 -9.72 2.35 -4.97
C HIS A 411 -9.45 3.44 -6.02
N GLU A 412 -8.94 3.04 -7.19
CA GLU A 412 -8.60 4.00 -8.26
C GLU A 412 -9.82 4.76 -8.80
N LEU A 413 -11.00 4.11 -8.80
CA LEU A 413 -12.23 4.75 -9.24
C LEU A 413 -12.75 5.80 -8.25
N ALA A 414 -12.55 5.58 -6.95
CA ALA A 414 -12.98 6.54 -5.95
C ALA A 414 -12.17 7.85 -6.03
N HIS A 415 -10.89 7.76 -6.40
CA HIS A 415 -10.03 8.92 -6.68
C HIS A 415 -10.53 9.77 -7.84
N GLN A 416 -11.28 9.21 -8.79
CA GLN A 416 -11.92 10.00 -9.85
C GLN A 416 -13.02 10.95 -9.32
N LEU A 417 -13.46 10.75 -8.07
CA LEU A 417 -14.48 11.56 -7.39
C LEU A 417 -13.91 12.34 -6.19
N ASP A 418 -12.57 12.37 -6.03
CA ASP A 418 -11.89 12.85 -4.82
C ASP A 418 -12.41 12.15 -3.53
N GLN A 419 -12.84 10.87 -3.62
CA GLN A 419 -13.37 10.07 -2.51
C GLN A 419 -12.48 8.86 -2.18
N PHE A 420 -12.63 8.29 -0.98
CA PHE A 420 -11.85 7.14 -0.52
C PHE A 420 -12.75 5.96 -0.15
N PRO A 421 -12.55 4.76 -0.73
CA PRO A 421 -13.22 3.56 -0.28
C PRO A 421 -12.49 3.00 0.94
N VAL A 422 -13.25 2.45 1.88
CA VAL A 422 -12.73 1.90 3.15
C VAL A 422 -13.04 0.41 3.16
N THR A 423 -12.02 -0.44 3.10
CA THR A 423 -12.20 -1.89 3.18
C THR A 423 -12.01 -2.42 4.60
N ASP A 424 -10.96 -2.00 5.32
CA ASP A 424 -10.67 -2.51 6.66
C ASP A 424 -10.50 -1.39 7.69
N MET A 425 -11.23 -1.50 8.80
CA MET A 425 -11.01 -0.61 9.93
C MET A 425 -9.98 -1.17 10.89
N HIS A 426 -9.09 -0.29 11.36
CA HIS A 426 -8.17 -0.52 12.47
C HIS A 426 -6.99 -1.51 12.28
N PRO A 427 -6.63 -2.07 11.09
CA PRO A 427 -5.46 -2.95 10.99
C PRO A 427 -4.13 -2.23 11.26
N ILE A 428 -4.15 -0.89 11.30
CA ILE A 428 -2.98 -0.04 11.53
C ILE A 428 -2.74 0.28 13.01
N MET A 429 -3.71 0.08 13.90
CA MET A 429 -3.52 0.42 15.33
C MET A 429 -2.32 -0.32 15.91
N ASN A 430 -2.10 -1.58 15.54
CA ASN A 430 -0.96 -2.37 15.99
C ASN A 430 0.39 -1.78 15.52
N LEU A 431 0.44 -1.26 14.29
CA LEU A 431 1.60 -0.56 13.73
C LEU A 431 1.82 0.81 14.37
N GLU A 432 0.74 1.56 14.64
CA GLU A 432 0.84 2.85 15.35
C GLU A 432 1.40 2.71 16.77
N TYR A 433 1.08 1.60 17.43
CA TYR A 433 1.58 1.31 18.77
C TYR A 433 3.07 0.92 18.78
N SER A 434 3.47 0.07 17.84
CA SER A 434 4.79 -0.59 17.87
C SER A 434 5.86 0.12 17.03
N SER A 435 5.47 1.06 16.17
CA SER A 435 6.40 1.70 15.24
C SER A 435 6.93 3.04 15.78
N PRO A 436 8.25 3.22 15.88
CA PRO A 436 8.85 4.54 16.12
C PRO A 436 8.60 5.51 14.95
N ASP A 437 8.11 5.02 13.81
CA ASP A 437 7.78 5.81 12.62
C ASP A 437 6.32 6.31 12.64
N SER A 438 5.55 6.08 13.71
CA SER A 438 4.18 6.64 13.84
C SER A 438 4.21 8.17 13.87
N HIS A 439 3.40 8.82 13.03
CA HIS A 439 3.29 10.28 12.95
C HIS A 439 1.82 10.75 12.85
N PRO A 440 1.54 12.05 13.06
CA PRO A 440 0.23 12.64 12.77
C PRO A 440 -0.17 12.45 11.30
N LEU A 441 -1.47 12.48 10.97
CA LEU A 441 -1.92 12.45 9.57
C LEU A 441 -1.55 13.74 8.82
N SER A 442 -1.54 14.88 9.51
CA SER A 442 -1.14 16.16 8.93
C SER A 442 0.36 16.39 9.15
N VAL A 443 1.15 16.25 8.10
CA VAL A 443 2.61 16.52 8.10
C VAL A 443 2.96 17.44 6.94
N ASP A 444 3.82 18.42 7.17
CA ASP A 444 4.35 19.30 6.12
C ASP A 444 5.55 18.63 5.43
N GLY A 445 5.52 18.52 4.10
CA GLY A 445 6.63 18.00 3.28
C GLY A 445 7.16 19.07 2.32
N ASN A 446 8.48 19.21 2.23
CA ASN A 446 9.11 20.25 1.40
C ASN A 446 10.04 19.70 0.30
N PHE A 447 10.52 18.46 0.41
CA PHE A 447 11.37 17.82 -0.59
C PHE A 447 10.67 16.65 -1.26
N SER A 448 11.03 16.32 -2.51
CA SER A 448 10.41 15.21 -3.25
C SER A 448 10.55 13.87 -2.52
N THR A 449 11.71 13.61 -1.89
CA THR A 449 11.94 12.40 -1.10
C THR A 449 11.11 12.35 0.18
N GLU A 450 10.79 13.51 0.75
CA GLU A 450 9.88 13.59 1.91
C GLU A 450 8.45 13.33 1.47
N LEU A 451 8.02 13.90 0.33
CA LEU A 451 6.70 13.63 -0.24
C LEU A 451 6.51 12.15 -0.56
N ASP A 452 7.51 11.50 -1.18
CA ASP A 452 7.49 10.04 -1.41
C ASP A 452 7.33 9.26 -0.10
N SER A 453 7.94 9.74 1.00
CA SER A 453 7.85 9.09 2.30
C SER A 453 6.51 9.30 3.03
N LEU A 454 5.69 10.27 2.60
CA LEU A 454 4.35 10.49 3.15
C LEU A 454 3.34 9.43 2.67
N PHE A 455 3.63 8.70 1.59
CA PHE A 455 2.78 7.61 1.11
C PHE A 455 3.03 6.33 1.92
N ASP A 456 2.64 6.38 3.18
CA ASP A 456 2.91 5.35 4.18
C ASP A 456 1.62 4.74 4.75
N ARG A 457 1.75 3.66 5.53
CA ARG A 457 0.60 2.96 6.08
C ARG A 457 -0.26 3.83 7.01
N ILE A 458 0.31 4.87 7.65
CA ILE A 458 -0.45 5.82 8.47
C ILE A 458 -1.42 6.61 7.59
N VAL A 459 -0.93 7.26 6.54
CA VAL A 459 -1.78 8.07 5.66
C VAL A 459 -2.90 7.23 5.03
N TYR A 460 -2.67 5.96 4.71
CA TYR A 460 -3.72 5.09 4.19
C TYR A 460 -4.73 4.63 5.23
N ASN A 461 -4.25 3.82 6.16
CA ASN A 461 -5.14 3.00 6.96
C ASN A 461 -5.76 3.83 8.08
N LYS A 462 -4.98 4.77 8.64
CA LYS A 462 -5.47 5.66 9.69
C LYS A 462 -6.42 6.69 9.10
N ALA A 463 -6.09 7.32 7.96
CA ALA A 463 -7.00 8.29 7.34
C ALA A 463 -8.29 7.62 6.88
N SER A 464 -8.22 6.41 6.32
CA SER A 464 -9.40 5.63 5.91
C SER A 464 -10.32 5.33 7.10
N SER A 465 -9.75 4.85 8.21
CA SER A 465 -10.52 4.58 9.44
C SER A 465 -11.09 5.86 10.07
N ILE A 466 -10.32 6.96 10.09
CA ILE A 466 -10.76 8.26 10.59
C ILE A 466 -11.81 8.90 9.67
N ASN A 467 -11.76 8.69 8.37
CA ASN A 467 -12.77 9.16 7.43
C ASN A 467 -14.09 8.41 7.60
N LYS A 468 -14.05 7.09 7.79
CA LYS A 468 -15.26 6.31 8.12
C LYS A 468 -15.86 6.77 9.44
N PHE A 469 -15.01 7.02 10.44
CA PHE A 469 -15.41 7.64 11.70
C PHE A 469 -16.06 9.02 11.51
N ARG A 470 -15.48 9.87 10.64
CA ARG A 470 -16.03 11.19 10.30
C ARG A 470 -17.41 11.08 9.64
N TYR A 471 -17.58 10.17 8.68
CA TYR A 471 -18.86 9.94 8.01
C TYR A 471 -19.93 9.47 8.99
N TRP A 472 -19.60 8.46 9.79
CA TRP A 472 -20.47 7.98 10.86
C TRP A 472 -20.84 9.12 11.82
N PHE A 473 -19.86 9.92 12.24
CA PHE A 473 -20.07 11.07 13.09
C PHE A 473 -21.01 12.11 12.46
N SER A 474 -20.78 12.49 11.20
CA SER A 474 -21.60 13.49 10.51
C SER A 474 -23.06 13.06 10.34
N ALA A 475 -23.31 11.75 10.21
CA ALA A 475 -24.66 11.21 10.12
C ALA A 475 -25.38 11.11 11.48
N HIS A 476 -24.65 11.17 12.59
CA HIS A 476 -25.17 10.90 13.94
C HIS A 476 -24.96 12.06 14.94
N ALA A 477 -24.41 13.20 14.50
CA ALA A 477 -24.33 14.42 15.29
C ALA A 477 -25.76 14.93 15.58
N SER A 478 -26.15 14.99 16.87
CA SER A 478 -27.49 15.46 17.23
C SER A 478 -27.57 16.99 17.16
N GLU A 479 -28.78 17.51 16.89
CA GLU A 479 -29.08 18.94 17.01
C GLU A 479 -28.92 19.47 18.46
N SER A 480 -28.87 18.58 19.46
CA SER A 480 -28.97 18.91 20.88
C SER A 480 -27.62 19.06 21.61
N ASP A 481 -26.51 18.53 21.08
CA ASP A 481 -25.13 18.83 21.55
C ASP A 481 -24.24 19.12 20.33
N PRO A 482 -24.18 20.39 19.87
CA PRO A 482 -23.44 20.75 18.67
C PRO A 482 -21.93 20.63 18.92
N VAL A 483 -21.38 19.44 18.71
CA VAL A 483 -19.94 19.21 18.75
C VAL A 483 -19.32 19.73 17.45
N ASN A 484 -18.33 20.61 17.55
CA ASN A 484 -17.64 21.15 16.39
C ASN A 484 -16.80 20.06 15.70
N VAL A 485 -17.22 19.65 14.48
CA VAL A 485 -16.56 18.60 13.68
C VAL A 485 -15.06 18.86 13.54
N LYS A 486 -14.67 20.11 13.28
CA LYS A 486 -13.26 20.47 13.12
C LYS A 486 -12.47 20.22 14.40
N GLN A 487 -13.02 20.62 15.55
CA GLN A 487 -12.33 20.40 16.84
C GLN A 487 -12.15 18.91 17.14
N VAL A 488 -13.16 18.08 16.86
CA VAL A 488 -13.03 16.62 17.01
C VAL A 488 -11.95 16.10 16.06
N MET A 489 -12.07 16.37 14.76
CA MET A 489 -11.14 15.86 13.75
C MET A 489 -9.70 16.36 13.96
N ASP A 490 -9.50 17.58 14.47
CA ASP A 490 -8.17 18.08 14.83
C ASP A 490 -7.48 17.16 15.85
N THR A 491 -8.21 16.62 16.84
CA THR A 491 -7.64 15.68 17.83
C THR A 491 -7.19 14.36 17.20
N TRP A 492 -7.84 13.91 16.12
CA TRP A 492 -7.55 12.65 15.43
C TRP A 492 -6.50 12.78 14.32
N THR A 493 -6.36 13.97 13.72
CA THR A 493 -5.50 14.23 12.55
C THR A 493 -4.15 14.87 12.90
N ARG A 494 -4.06 15.60 14.02
CA ARG A 494 -2.85 16.35 14.42
C ARG A 494 -2.01 15.64 15.48
N GLN A 495 -2.41 14.45 15.89
CA GLN A 495 -1.71 13.65 16.91
C GLN A 495 -1.40 12.25 16.33
N SER A 496 -0.25 11.69 16.70
CA SER A 496 0.10 10.30 16.41
C SER A 496 -0.65 9.34 17.34
N GLY A 497 -0.78 8.08 16.92
CA GLY A 497 -1.43 7.04 17.71
C GLY A 497 -2.95 7.11 17.79
N TYR A 498 -3.51 6.31 18.69
CA TYR A 498 -4.94 6.16 18.95
C TYR A 498 -5.21 6.07 20.47
N PRO A 499 -6.43 6.39 20.94
CA PRO A 499 -6.79 6.28 22.35
C PRO A 499 -7.20 4.86 22.76
N ILE A 500 -6.90 4.51 24.01
CA ILE A 500 -7.45 3.33 24.71
C ILE A 500 -8.40 3.82 25.79
N VAL A 501 -9.69 3.55 25.67
CA VAL A 501 -10.69 3.92 26.69
C VAL A 501 -10.67 2.88 27.80
N HIS A 502 -10.20 3.25 28.99
CA HIS A 502 -10.31 2.40 30.18
C HIS A 502 -11.68 2.62 30.83
N ALA A 503 -12.52 1.59 30.86
CA ALA A 503 -13.81 1.60 31.52
C ALA A 503 -13.70 0.88 32.88
N VAL A 504 -13.56 1.66 33.95
CA VAL A 504 -13.49 1.14 35.32
C VAL A 504 -14.85 1.30 35.99
N ARG A 505 -15.57 0.19 36.17
CA ARG A 505 -16.93 0.23 36.76
C ARG A 505 -16.89 0.34 38.28
N ASN A 506 -17.66 1.30 38.80
CA ASN A 506 -18.11 1.31 40.18
C ASN A 506 -19.48 0.61 40.25
N TYR A 507 -19.46 -0.65 40.68
CA TYR A 507 -20.65 -1.50 40.78
C TYR A 507 -21.60 -1.12 41.92
N LEU A 508 -21.19 -0.25 42.85
CA LEU A 508 -22.06 0.24 43.93
C LEU A 508 -22.94 1.40 43.44
N ASP A 509 -22.34 2.31 42.68
CA ASP A 509 -23.00 3.54 42.22
C ASP A 509 -23.50 3.46 40.78
N GLY A 510 -23.21 2.35 40.06
CA GLY A 510 -23.64 2.14 38.68
C GLY A 510 -22.99 3.12 37.70
N THR A 511 -21.71 3.44 37.91
CA THR A 511 -20.95 4.38 37.07
C THR A 511 -19.67 3.75 36.53
N ALA A 512 -19.08 4.33 35.47
CA ALA A 512 -17.73 4.01 35.06
C ALA A 512 -16.91 5.27 34.78
N SER A 513 -15.68 5.32 35.28
CA SER A 513 -14.71 6.35 34.93
C SER A 513 -13.99 5.98 33.64
N LEU A 514 -13.88 6.96 32.74
CA LEU A 514 -13.18 6.87 31.44
C LEU A 514 -12.02 7.88 31.43
N GLU A 515 -10.82 7.51 30.97
CA GLU A 515 -9.64 8.39 30.95
C GLU A 515 -8.97 8.49 29.56
N ARG A 516 -8.92 9.66 28.86
CA ARG A 516 -8.04 9.98 27.69
C ARG A 516 -8.09 11.45 27.19
N LEU A 517 -7.09 11.85 26.37
CA LEU A 517 -6.89 13.20 25.79
C LEU A 517 -7.56 13.45 24.40
N TRP A 518 -8.43 12.56 23.91
CA TRP A 518 -9.12 12.70 22.61
C TRP A 518 -10.60 13.02 22.77
N HIS A 519 -11.21 13.64 21.75
CA HIS A 519 -12.66 13.76 21.69
C HIS A 519 -13.28 12.46 21.16
N ILE A 520 -13.77 11.62 22.07
CA ILE A 520 -14.23 10.25 21.75
C ILE A 520 -15.75 10.13 21.90
N PRO A 521 -16.48 9.67 20.86
CA PRO A 521 -17.87 9.28 20.99
C PRO A 521 -17.96 7.89 21.61
N ILE A 522 -18.57 7.82 22.78
CA ILE A 522 -18.80 6.58 23.50
C ILE A 522 -20.17 6.05 23.11
N THR A 523 -20.21 4.83 22.59
CA THR A 523 -21.42 4.02 22.43
C THR A 523 -21.31 2.83 23.36
N TYR A 524 -22.43 2.37 23.95
CA TYR A 524 -22.43 1.16 24.77
C TYR A 524 -23.76 0.43 24.73
N THR A 525 -23.71 -0.87 25.03
CA THR A 525 -24.86 -1.70 25.37
C THR A 525 -24.48 -2.62 26.55
N ASP A 526 -25.48 -3.24 27.15
CA ASP A 526 -25.32 -4.24 28.21
C ASP A 526 -25.93 -5.59 27.84
N SER A 527 -25.80 -6.55 28.76
CA SER A 527 -26.28 -7.92 28.61
C SER A 527 -27.81 -8.09 28.58
N VAL A 528 -28.58 -7.04 28.86
CA VAL A 528 -30.05 -7.05 28.85
C VAL A 528 -30.57 -6.37 27.59
N ALA A 529 -30.17 -5.12 27.34
CA ALA A 529 -30.62 -4.33 26.20
C ALA A 529 -30.14 -4.94 24.87
N ARG A 530 -28.88 -5.39 24.81
CA ARG A 530 -28.25 -6.03 23.63
C ARG A 530 -28.49 -5.29 22.32
N ASP A 531 -28.66 -3.97 22.37
CA ASP A 531 -28.92 -3.17 21.18
C ASP A 531 -27.61 -2.67 20.59
N PHE A 532 -26.96 -3.56 19.85
CA PHE A 532 -25.75 -3.24 19.10
C PHE A 532 -26.01 -2.41 17.83
N SER A 533 -27.27 -2.12 17.51
CA SER A 533 -27.63 -1.27 16.37
C SER A 533 -27.64 0.22 16.74
N LYS A 534 -27.78 0.53 18.05
CA LYS A 534 -27.75 1.89 18.60
C LYS A 534 -26.35 2.49 18.59
N THR A 535 -25.86 2.80 17.40
CA THR A 535 -24.55 3.43 17.22
C THR A 535 -24.57 4.95 17.48
N HIS A 536 -25.67 5.55 17.95
CA HIS A 536 -25.60 6.95 18.39
C HIS A 536 -24.78 7.09 19.68
N PRO A 537 -23.82 8.04 19.77
CA PRO A 537 -23.04 8.25 20.99
C PRO A 537 -23.95 8.58 22.17
N VAL A 538 -23.78 7.86 23.28
CA VAL A 538 -24.44 8.17 24.56
C VAL A 538 -23.74 9.31 25.31
N MET A 539 -22.47 9.54 24.98
CA MET A 539 -21.59 10.51 25.60
C MET A 539 -20.49 10.93 24.63
N TRP A 540 -20.11 12.19 24.70
CA TRP A 540 -18.87 12.71 24.15
C TRP A 540 -17.85 12.93 25.25
N MET A 541 -16.75 12.18 25.21
CA MET A 541 -15.63 12.40 26.12
C MET A 541 -14.79 13.56 25.57
N LYS A 542 -15.08 14.79 26.02
CA LYS A 542 -14.35 16.02 25.64
C LYS A 542 -13.23 16.38 26.63
N ALA A 543 -13.28 15.84 27.84
CA ALA A 543 -12.30 16.06 28.90
C ALA A 543 -11.43 14.82 29.11
N LYS A 544 -10.33 14.99 29.85
CA LYS A 544 -9.42 13.89 30.20
C LYS A 544 -10.15 12.75 30.90
N GLU A 545 -11.17 13.08 31.70
CA GLU A 545 -11.98 12.14 32.45
C GLU A 545 -13.47 12.31 32.09
N GLY A 546 -14.19 11.19 31.97
CA GLY A 546 -15.64 11.14 31.75
C GLY A 546 -16.31 10.11 32.66
N ILE A 547 -17.58 10.34 33.01
CA ILE A 547 -18.37 9.44 33.86
C ILE A 547 -19.58 8.94 33.08
N LEU A 548 -19.61 7.64 32.78
CA LEU A 548 -20.78 6.99 32.22
C LEU A 548 -21.71 6.57 33.37
N ASN A 549 -22.97 7.02 33.34
CA ASN A 549 -23.97 6.78 34.39
C ASN A 549 -24.97 5.69 33.99
N HIS A 550 -25.76 5.23 34.96
CA HIS A 550 -26.84 4.26 34.77
C HIS A 550 -26.36 2.91 34.21
N LEU A 551 -25.19 2.46 34.65
CA LEU A 551 -24.65 1.17 34.29
C LEU A 551 -25.29 0.05 35.11
N PRO A 552 -25.38 -1.16 34.53
CA PRO A 552 -25.99 -2.29 35.20
C PRO A 552 -25.14 -2.80 36.37
N ASP A 553 -25.70 -3.74 37.14
CA ASP A 553 -25.03 -4.33 38.30
C ASP A 553 -23.86 -5.28 37.90
N LYS A 554 -23.21 -5.85 38.91
CA LYS A 554 -22.04 -6.74 38.76
C LYS A 554 -22.29 -8.09 38.09
N THR A 555 -23.53 -8.43 37.77
CA THR A 555 -23.89 -9.68 37.09
C THR A 555 -23.99 -9.51 35.57
N GLN A 556 -23.95 -8.28 35.09
CA GLN A 556 -24.19 -7.93 33.69
C GLN A 556 -22.95 -7.28 33.09
N TRP A 557 -22.51 -7.78 31.94
CA TRP A 557 -21.42 -7.16 31.19
C TRP A 557 -21.91 -5.89 30.47
N ILE A 558 -20.96 -4.99 30.19
CA ILE A 558 -21.12 -3.90 29.22
C ILE A 558 -20.12 -4.06 28.09
N ILE A 559 -20.49 -3.60 26.89
CA ILE A 559 -19.59 -3.46 25.74
C ILE A 559 -19.67 -2.03 25.24
N LEU A 560 -18.51 -1.40 25.05
CA LEU A 560 -18.35 -0.10 24.41
C LEU A 560 -17.90 -0.27 22.95
N ASN A 561 -18.04 0.80 22.17
CA ASN A 561 -17.66 0.85 20.75
C ASN A 561 -18.47 -0.13 19.89
N LEU A 562 -19.80 0.03 19.89
CA LEU A 562 -20.73 -0.84 19.18
C LEU A 562 -20.41 -0.90 17.66
N GLN A 563 -20.48 -2.10 17.09
CA GLN A 563 -20.06 -2.43 15.72
C GLN A 563 -18.60 -2.08 15.41
N TYR A 564 -17.79 -1.85 16.44
CA TYR A 564 -16.40 -1.46 16.34
C TYR A 564 -16.21 -0.19 15.48
N ALA A 565 -17.20 0.71 15.51
CA ALA A 565 -17.35 1.86 14.62
C ALA A 565 -16.32 2.99 14.88
N GLY A 566 -15.88 3.14 16.13
CA GLY A 566 -14.94 4.17 16.56
C GLY A 566 -13.48 3.74 16.45
N TYR A 567 -12.60 4.70 16.12
CA TYR A 567 -11.14 4.51 16.02
C TYR A 567 -10.45 4.50 17.40
N TYR A 568 -10.87 3.60 18.29
CA TYR A 568 -10.29 3.46 19.62
C TYR A 568 -10.44 2.04 20.17
N ARG A 569 -9.53 1.69 21.08
CA ARG A 569 -9.58 0.43 21.86
C ARG A 569 -10.35 0.61 23.14
N VAL A 570 -10.93 -0.47 23.66
CA VAL A 570 -11.58 -0.46 24.97
C VAL A 570 -10.92 -1.47 25.91
N ASN A 571 -10.50 -1.01 27.08
CA ASN A 571 -10.10 -1.87 28.17
C ASN A 571 -11.16 -1.82 29.27
N TYR A 572 -11.55 -2.98 29.79
CA TYR A 572 -12.51 -3.07 30.89
C TYR A 572 -11.81 -3.47 32.20
N ASP A 573 -12.48 -3.26 33.33
CA ASP A 573 -12.04 -3.84 34.60
C ASP A 573 -12.11 -5.38 34.57
N PRO A 574 -11.36 -6.09 35.46
CA PRO A 574 -11.27 -7.54 35.44
C PRO A 574 -12.62 -8.26 35.59
N VAL A 575 -13.58 -7.67 36.31
CA VAL A 575 -14.90 -8.29 36.52
C VAL A 575 -15.68 -8.26 35.21
N ASN A 576 -15.69 -7.14 34.50
CA ASN A 576 -16.37 -7.05 33.21
C ASN A 576 -15.73 -7.95 32.14
N TRP A 577 -14.39 -8.04 32.08
CA TRP A 577 -13.71 -8.99 31.19
C TRP A 577 -14.13 -10.44 31.45
N GLU A 578 -14.24 -10.85 32.71
CA GLU A 578 -14.69 -12.20 33.07
C GLU A 578 -16.16 -12.45 32.68
N LEU A 579 -17.04 -11.47 32.85
CA LEU A 579 -18.44 -11.58 32.40
C LEU A 579 -18.54 -11.70 30.87
N LEU A 580 -17.70 -10.99 30.12
CA LEU A 580 -17.63 -11.10 28.66
C LEU A 580 -17.11 -12.47 28.23
N ARG A 581 -16.07 -12.99 28.91
CA ARG A 581 -15.57 -14.35 28.69
C ARG A 581 -16.68 -15.37 28.89
N GLN A 582 -17.38 -15.32 30.02
CA GLN A 582 -18.50 -16.22 30.32
C GLN A 582 -19.61 -16.14 29.26
N GLN A 583 -19.95 -14.94 28.78
CA GLN A 583 -20.93 -14.77 27.71
C GLN A 583 -20.50 -15.43 26.40
N LEU A 584 -19.23 -15.29 26.00
CA LEU A 584 -18.69 -15.86 24.75
C LEU A 584 -18.75 -17.39 24.77
N PHE A 585 -18.43 -18.02 25.90
CA PHE A 585 -18.54 -19.47 26.08
C PHE A 585 -19.99 -19.95 26.20
N ALA A 586 -20.85 -19.20 26.87
CA ALA A 586 -22.25 -19.59 27.06
C ALA A 586 -23.07 -19.46 25.77
N ASN A 587 -22.94 -18.33 25.07
CA ASN A 587 -23.61 -18.07 23.79
C ASN A 587 -22.97 -16.89 23.06
N LEU A 588 -22.12 -17.18 22.08
CA LEU A 588 -21.45 -16.18 21.24
C LEU A 588 -22.42 -15.36 20.36
N SER A 589 -23.61 -15.88 20.03
CA SER A 589 -24.56 -15.20 19.14
C SER A 589 -25.17 -13.94 19.75
N VAL A 590 -25.06 -13.77 21.08
CA VAL A 590 -25.51 -12.58 21.79
C VAL A 590 -24.68 -11.35 21.43
N ILE A 591 -23.39 -11.53 21.14
CA ILE A 591 -22.47 -10.44 20.76
C ILE A 591 -22.25 -10.51 19.25
N PRO A 592 -22.49 -9.45 18.47
CA PRO A 592 -22.30 -9.45 17.03
C PRO A 592 -20.86 -9.71 16.60
N VAL A 593 -20.71 -10.24 15.39
CA VAL A 593 -19.42 -10.66 14.80
C VAL A 593 -18.34 -9.57 14.90
N LEU A 594 -18.66 -8.30 14.60
CA LEU A 594 -17.69 -7.21 14.65
C LEU A 594 -17.22 -6.88 16.08
N ASN A 595 -18.12 -6.92 17.07
CA ASN A 595 -17.74 -6.72 18.46
C ASN A 595 -16.98 -7.93 19.04
N ARG A 596 -17.25 -9.16 18.58
CA ARG A 596 -16.40 -10.31 18.94
C ARG A 596 -14.98 -10.17 18.39
N ALA A 597 -14.85 -9.74 17.13
CA ALA A 597 -13.55 -9.42 16.54
C ALA A 597 -12.83 -8.30 17.30
N GLN A 598 -13.55 -7.24 17.69
CA GLN A 598 -13.03 -6.19 18.57
C GLN A 598 -12.52 -6.77 19.89
N LEU A 599 -13.28 -7.62 20.59
CA LEU A 599 -12.86 -8.17 21.89
C LEU A 599 -11.58 -8.99 21.78
N VAL A 600 -11.44 -9.80 20.73
CA VAL A 600 -10.21 -10.56 20.43
C VAL A 600 -9.05 -9.62 20.18
N GLN A 601 -9.23 -8.61 19.33
CA GLN A 601 -8.19 -7.66 18.95
C GLN A 601 -7.78 -6.78 20.15
N ASP A 602 -8.74 -6.19 20.86
CA ASP A 602 -8.51 -5.35 22.04
C ASP A 602 -7.79 -6.15 23.12
N ALA A 603 -8.21 -7.39 23.41
CA ALA A 603 -7.57 -8.22 24.44
C ALA A 603 -6.10 -8.53 24.10
N SER A 604 -5.79 -8.81 22.83
CA SER A 604 -4.44 -9.09 22.35
C SER A 604 -3.56 -7.84 22.39
N ASP A 605 -4.04 -6.73 21.83
CA ASP A 605 -3.30 -5.46 21.75
C ASP A 605 -3.01 -4.92 23.16
N LEU A 606 -4.00 -4.94 24.07
CA LEU A 606 -3.84 -4.51 25.46
C LEU A 606 -2.87 -5.40 26.24
N ALA A 607 -2.75 -6.69 25.89
CA ALA A 607 -1.74 -7.56 26.49
C ALA A 607 -0.34 -7.19 26.05
N LEU A 608 -0.18 -6.79 24.78
CA LEU A 608 1.08 -6.34 24.21
C LEU A 608 1.52 -5.00 24.84
N THR A 609 0.57 -4.12 25.17
CA THR A 609 0.85 -2.85 25.88
C THR A 609 1.05 -3.02 27.37
N GLY A 610 0.60 -4.16 27.93
CA GLY A 610 0.61 -4.41 29.37
C GLY A 610 -0.55 -3.76 30.12
N ASP A 611 -1.55 -3.21 29.40
CA ASP A 611 -2.82 -2.72 29.94
C ASP A 611 -3.77 -3.87 30.34
N LEU A 612 -3.55 -5.08 29.80
CA LEU A 612 -4.26 -6.30 30.16
C LEU A 612 -3.27 -7.43 30.45
N SER A 613 -3.63 -8.33 31.37
CA SER A 613 -2.78 -9.50 31.68
C SER A 613 -2.97 -10.61 30.64
N TYR A 614 -1.87 -11.27 30.26
CA TYR A 614 -1.94 -12.45 29.37
C TYR A 614 -2.81 -13.58 29.91
N HIS A 615 -3.01 -13.67 31.24
CA HIS A 615 -3.98 -14.60 31.81
C HIS A 615 -5.41 -14.29 31.32
N THR A 616 -5.84 -13.02 31.44
CA THR A 616 -7.18 -12.60 31.01
C THR A 616 -7.32 -12.68 29.50
N THR A 617 -6.30 -12.21 28.77
CA THR A 617 -6.28 -12.27 27.30
C THR A 617 -6.41 -13.69 26.79
N MET A 618 -5.58 -14.62 27.28
CA MET A 618 -5.67 -16.02 26.84
C MET A 618 -7.01 -16.64 27.21
N GLY A 619 -7.56 -16.34 28.39
CA GLY A 619 -8.90 -16.79 28.77
C GLY A 619 -10.01 -16.27 27.83
N ILE A 620 -9.86 -15.07 27.28
CA ILE A 620 -10.75 -14.58 26.20
C ILE A 620 -10.47 -15.38 24.93
N LEU A 621 -9.23 -15.47 24.47
CA LEU A 621 -8.89 -16.13 23.20
C LEU A 621 -9.32 -17.61 23.14
N GLU A 622 -9.44 -18.29 24.27
CA GLU A 622 -9.91 -19.69 24.34
C GLU A 622 -11.30 -19.91 23.73
N TYR A 623 -12.19 -18.90 23.70
CA TYR A 623 -13.53 -19.08 23.10
C TYR A 623 -13.46 -19.38 21.60
N ILE A 624 -12.34 -19.06 20.93
CA ILE A 624 -12.18 -19.18 19.49
C ILE A 624 -12.43 -20.60 18.97
N GLY A 625 -12.28 -21.63 19.81
CA GLY A 625 -12.64 -23.01 19.50
C GLY A 625 -14.12 -23.22 19.14
N HIS A 626 -14.99 -22.26 19.47
CA HIS A 626 -16.42 -22.26 19.15
C HIS A 626 -16.81 -21.24 18.07
N GLU A 627 -15.85 -20.52 17.48
CA GLU A 627 -16.11 -19.47 16.49
C GLU A 627 -16.02 -19.98 15.06
N GLU A 628 -17.01 -19.63 14.23
CA GLU A 628 -17.04 -19.98 12.80
C GLU A 628 -16.97 -18.74 11.90
N SER A 629 -17.13 -17.54 12.47
CA SER A 629 -17.16 -16.30 11.70
C SER A 629 -15.76 -15.85 11.30
N TYR A 630 -15.62 -15.37 10.06
CA TYR A 630 -14.33 -14.95 9.51
C TYR A 630 -13.64 -13.84 10.32
N SER A 631 -14.35 -12.76 10.70
CA SER A 631 -13.69 -11.58 11.28
C SER A 631 -13.00 -11.85 12.63
N PRO A 632 -13.63 -12.52 13.62
CA PRO A 632 -12.95 -12.83 14.88
C PRO A 632 -11.83 -13.87 14.70
N LEU A 633 -12.01 -14.85 13.80
CA LEU A 633 -10.93 -15.78 13.43
C LEU A 633 -9.73 -15.05 12.82
N LYS A 634 -9.97 -14.07 11.95
CA LYS A 634 -8.89 -13.24 11.37
C LYS A 634 -8.20 -12.39 12.44
N SER A 635 -8.94 -11.77 13.36
CA SER A 635 -8.35 -11.05 14.51
C SER A 635 -7.49 -11.96 15.39
N PHE A 636 -7.95 -13.19 15.63
CA PHE A 636 -7.17 -14.18 16.37
C PHE A 636 -5.89 -14.57 15.62
N MET A 637 -5.98 -14.86 14.32
CA MET A 637 -4.81 -15.18 13.50
C MET A 637 -3.77 -14.05 13.49
N ASN A 638 -4.22 -12.79 13.34
CA ASN A 638 -3.33 -11.64 13.42
C ASN A 638 -2.62 -11.55 14.79
N SER A 639 -3.36 -11.84 15.88
CA SER A 639 -2.81 -11.88 17.24
C SER A 639 -1.75 -12.99 17.39
N LEU A 640 -1.98 -14.15 16.77
CA LEU A 640 -1.01 -15.25 16.75
C LEU A 640 0.24 -14.88 15.95
N GLU A 641 0.12 -14.20 14.81
CA GLU A 641 1.27 -13.74 14.02
C GLU A 641 2.18 -12.79 14.83
N GLU A 642 1.60 -11.88 15.60
CA GLU A 642 2.37 -11.00 16.50
C GLU A 642 3.06 -11.76 17.62
N LEU A 643 2.36 -12.71 18.25
CA LEU A 643 2.95 -13.56 19.28
C LEU A 643 4.03 -14.47 18.70
N ASP A 644 3.83 -15.01 17.51
CA ASP A 644 4.78 -15.86 16.80
C ASP A 644 6.11 -15.13 16.61
N GLY A 645 6.08 -13.88 16.14
CA GLY A 645 7.27 -13.04 16.05
C GLY A 645 8.04 -12.90 17.37
N LYS A 646 7.34 -12.80 18.50
CA LYS A 646 7.94 -12.69 19.85
C LYS A 646 8.39 -14.03 20.44
N LEU A 647 7.70 -15.12 20.11
CA LEU A 647 7.90 -16.44 20.69
C LEU A 647 8.92 -17.29 19.92
N ARG A 648 9.24 -16.93 18.67
CA ARG A 648 10.26 -17.56 17.79
C ARG A 648 11.60 -17.89 18.46
N SER A 649 11.95 -17.15 19.51
CA SER A 649 13.22 -17.26 20.22
C SER A 649 13.14 -18.06 21.54
N THR A 650 11.96 -18.59 21.91
CA THR A 650 11.73 -19.30 23.18
C THR A 650 12.00 -20.80 23.10
N ASP A 651 12.36 -21.43 24.23
CA ASP A 651 12.59 -22.88 24.30
C ASP A 651 11.31 -23.71 24.09
N PHE A 652 10.14 -23.11 24.37
CA PHE A 652 8.83 -23.73 24.14
C PHE A 652 8.24 -23.38 22.77
N TYR A 653 8.96 -22.68 21.89
CA TYR A 653 8.48 -22.31 20.55
C TYR A 653 8.06 -23.52 19.73
N GLY A 654 8.70 -24.68 19.90
CA GLY A 654 8.25 -25.92 19.24
C GLY A 654 6.80 -26.28 19.58
N LYS A 655 6.38 -26.09 20.83
CA LYS A 655 4.99 -26.31 21.26
C LYS A 655 4.04 -25.23 20.74
N TRP A 656 4.50 -23.98 20.67
CA TRP A 656 3.78 -22.88 20.04
C TRP A 656 3.57 -23.11 18.53
N GLN A 657 4.57 -23.66 17.85
CA GLN A 657 4.46 -24.04 16.46
C GLN A 657 3.38 -25.11 16.29
N ASP A 658 3.36 -26.17 17.10
CA ASP A 658 2.33 -27.21 16.99
C ASP A 658 0.87 -26.67 17.09
N LEU A 659 0.67 -25.47 17.66
CA LEU A 659 -0.60 -24.74 17.71
C LEU A 659 -0.91 -23.92 16.43
N THR A 660 0.10 -23.55 15.62
CA THR A 660 0.01 -22.70 14.41
C THR A 660 0.15 -23.50 13.11
N ILE A 661 -0.91 -24.24 12.75
CA ILE A 661 -0.90 -25.38 11.81
C ILE A 661 -0.09 -25.18 10.51
N THR A 662 -0.21 -24.05 9.80
CA THR A 662 0.42 -23.89 8.47
C THR A 662 1.93 -23.60 8.54
N MET A 663 2.36 -22.72 9.45
CA MET A 663 3.78 -22.44 9.67
C MET A 663 4.48 -23.63 10.32
N ALA A 664 3.82 -24.27 11.28
CA ALA A 664 4.32 -25.44 11.98
C ALA A 664 4.66 -26.58 11.04
N VAL A 665 3.72 -26.91 10.14
CA VAL A 665 3.88 -28.03 9.22
C VAL A 665 5.06 -27.78 8.28
N LEU A 666 5.17 -26.56 7.71
CA LEU A 666 6.26 -26.23 6.79
C LEU A 666 7.60 -26.09 7.52
N CYS A 667 7.66 -25.38 8.64
CA CYS A 667 8.89 -25.22 9.42
C CYS A 667 9.37 -26.56 10.00
N HIS A 668 8.47 -27.40 10.51
CA HIS A 668 8.82 -28.74 11.02
C HIS A 668 9.27 -29.66 9.88
N ALA A 669 8.60 -29.61 8.73
CA ALA A 669 9.01 -30.35 7.53
C ALA A 669 10.43 -29.94 7.08
N ILE A 670 10.75 -28.65 7.06
CA ILE A 670 12.11 -28.18 6.72
C ILE A 670 13.14 -28.49 7.80
N ARG A 671 12.76 -28.39 9.08
CA ARG A 671 13.64 -28.68 10.21
C ARG A 671 14.02 -30.16 10.30
N MET A 672 13.15 -31.04 9.84
CA MET A 672 13.33 -32.50 9.85
C MET A 672 13.73 -33.07 8.48
N GLY A 673 13.54 -32.30 7.41
CA GLY A 673 13.86 -32.65 6.04
C GLY A 673 15.31 -32.38 5.65
N ASP A 674 15.62 -32.61 4.38
CA ASP A 674 16.94 -32.41 3.81
C ASP A 674 17.00 -31.25 2.81
N ASN A 675 18.13 -31.09 2.12
CA ASN A 675 18.32 -30.01 1.15
C ASN A 675 17.36 -30.11 -0.07
N THR A 676 16.74 -31.27 -0.31
CA THR A 676 15.73 -31.46 -1.36
C THR A 676 14.40 -30.84 -0.95
N ASP A 677 13.97 -31.06 0.29
CA ASP A 677 12.77 -30.43 0.86
C ASP A 677 12.94 -28.91 0.98
N TRP A 678 14.15 -28.47 1.36
CA TRP A 678 14.51 -27.05 1.42
C TRP A 678 14.48 -26.38 0.05
N ARG A 679 15.02 -27.04 -0.99
CA ARG A 679 14.95 -26.54 -2.37
C ARG A 679 13.54 -26.55 -2.92
N PHE A 680 12.78 -27.61 -2.66
CA PHE A 680 11.38 -27.69 -3.05
C PHE A 680 10.59 -26.48 -2.53
N LEU A 681 10.75 -26.15 -1.24
CA LEU A 681 10.07 -25.01 -0.65
C LEU A 681 10.62 -23.66 -1.15
N LEU A 682 11.92 -23.57 -1.47
CA LEU A 682 12.52 -22.38 -2.08
C LEU A 682 12.04 -22.15 -3.52
N ASP A 683 11.88 -23.21 -4.31
CA ASP A 683 11.38 -23.10 -5.68
C ASP A 683 9.92 -22.60 -5.66
N HIS A 684 9.12 -23.08 -4.69
CA HIS A 684 7.74 -22.61 -4.48
C HIS A 684 7.64 -21.19 -3.91
N LEU A 685 8.75 -20.58 -3.46
CA LEU A 685 8.77 -19.15 -3.14
C LEU A 685 8.63 -18.29 -4.41
N GLY A 686 9.15 -18.76 -5.55
CA GLY A 686 8.98 -18.12 -6.85
C GLY A 686 7.55 -18.18 -7.37
N ASP A 687 6.77 -19.15 -6.87
CA ASP A 687 5.38 -19.42 -7.25
C ASP A 687 4.36 -18.92 -6.19
N ALA A 688 4.80 -18.13 -5.20
CA ALA A 688 3.94 -17.67 -4.11
C ALA A 688 3.00 -16.53 -4.56
N ASP A 689 1.68 -16.77 -4.54
CA ASP A 689 0.65 -15.84 -5.05
C ASP A 689 0.44 -14.57 -4.19
N THR A 690 0.92 -14.56 -2.94
CA THR A 690 0.70 -13.46 -1.98
C THR A 690 1.93 -13.25 -1.11
N ALA A 691 2.16 -12.01 -0.65
CA ALA A 691 3.25 -11.70 0.28
C ALA A 691 3.15 -12.50 1.57
N GLU A 692 1.94 -12.88 2.01
CA GLU A 692 1.68 -13.68 3.20
C GLU A 692 2.10 -15.14 3.00
N GLN A 693 1.79 -15.75 1.86
CA GLN A 693 2.32 -17.08 1.52
C GLN A 693 3.84 -17.06 1.35
N GLY A 694 4.37 -16.04 0.67
CA GLY A 694 5.81 -15.82 0.56
C GLY A 694 6.47 -15.69 1.94
N HIS A 695 5.84 -14.97 2.87
CA HIS A 695 6.31 -14.80 4.24
C HIS A 695 6.33 -16.13 5.03
N VAL A 696 5.29 -16.95 4.88
CA VAL A 696 5.20 -18.28 5.51
C VAL A 696 6.29 -19.22 4.98
N ILE A 697 6.50 -19.24 3.67
CA ILE A 697 7.52 -20.05 2.99
C ILE A 697 8.93 -19.60 3.41
N ILE A 698 9.20 -18.28 3.36
CA ILE A 698 10.48 -17.68 3.78
C ILE A 698 10.78 -18.01 5.24
N SER A 699 9.78 -17.84 6.13
CA SER A 699 9.92 -18.17 7.55
C SER A 699 10.21 -19.66 7.79
N ALA A 700 9.57 -20.56 7.03
CA ALA A 700 9.79 -21.99 7.13
C ALA A 700 11.17 -22.42 6.61
N LEU A 701 11.69 -21.80 5.55
CA LEU A 701 13.04 -22.04 5.03
C LEU A 701 14.14 -21.72 6.07
N GLY A 702 13.89 -20.72 6.92
CA GLY A 702 14.75 -20.34 8.03
C GLY A 702 14.87 -21.40 9.14
N CYS A 703 14.02 -22.43 9.14
CA CYS A 703 14.01 -23.49 10.15
C CYS A 703 15.01 -24.63 9.90
N SER A 704 15.74 -24.59 8.79
CA SER A 704 16.74 -25.60 8.42
C SER A 704 17.85 -25.74 9.47
N LYS A 705 18.31 -26.98 9.73
CA LYS A 705 19.49 -27.25 10.59
C LYS A 705 20.80 -27.26 9.80
N ASP A 706 20.74 -27.31 8.46
CA ASP A 706 21.94 -27.32 7.62
C ASP A 706 22.50 -25.91 7.44
N ALA A 707 23.71 -25.70 7.97
CA ALA A 707 24.44 -24.44 7.91
C ALA A 707 24.68 -23.95 6.46
N LYS A 708 24.79 -24.86 5.47
CA LYS A 708 24.95 -24.48 4.05
C LYS A 708 23.67 -23.92 3.45
N ASN A 709 22.51 -24.45 3.86
CA ASN A 709 21.21 -23.94 3.42
C ASN A 709 20.92 -22.58 4.04
N LEU A 710 21.26 -22.39 5.32
CA LEU A 710 21.14 -21.08 5.99
C LEU A 710 22.11 -20.03 5.43
N GLN A 711 23.33 -20.42 5.02
CA GLN A 711 24.24 -19.52 4.32
C GLN A 711 23.72 -19.09 2.95
N ARG A 712 23.06 -20.00 2.20
CA ARG A 712 22.41 -19.67 0.92
C ARG A 712 21.16 -18.80 1.11
N TYR A 713 20.37 -19.08 2.14
CA TYR A 713 19.23 -18.26 2.56
C TYR A 713 19.65 -16.79 2.76
N GLY A 714 20.78 -16.56 3.45
CA GLY A 714 21.32 -15.22 3.66
C GLY A 714 21.94 -14.53 2.43
N GLN A 715 22.05 -15.23 1.30
CA GLN A 715 22.49 -14.68 0.01
C GLN A 715 21.31 -14.39 -0.95
N GLY A 716 20.06 -14.62 -0.51
CA GLY A 716 18.84 -14.39 -1.29
C GLY A 716 18.52 -12.89 -1.53
N PRO A 717 17.52 -12.59 -2.39
CA PRO A 717 17.29 -11.27 -2.98
C PRO A 717 16.84 -10.16 -2.01
N SER A 718 16.71 -10.45 -0.72
CA SER A 718 16.40 -9.45 0.30
C SER A 718 17.32 -9.59 1.51
N LEU A 719 18.44 -8.85 1.47
CA LEU A 719 19.33 -8.65 2.62
C LEU A 719 18.58 -7.99 3.78
N ARG A 720 17.58 -7.15 3.48
CA ARG A 720 16.74 -6.45 4.48
C ARG A 720 15.93 -7.43 5.31
N ASP A 721 15.22 -8.37 4.67
CA ASP A 721 14.39 -9.35 5.37
C ASP A 721 15.25 -10.37 6.11
N THR A 722 16.35 -10.82 5.50
CA THR A 722 17.34 -11.67 6.15
C THR A 722 17.86 -11.04 7.44
N VAL A 723 18.23 -9.75 7.39
CA VAL A 723 18.67 -9.00 8.56
C VAL A 723 17.53 -8.88 9.57
N TRP A 724 16.33 -8.47 9.15
CA TRP A 724 15.15 -8.37 10.01
C TRP A 724 14.84 -9.68 10.78
N TYR A 725 14.82 -10.83 10.11
CA TYR A 725 14.59 -12.12 10.76
C TYR A 725 15.76 -12.57 11.64
N THR A 726 16.99 -12.24 11.26
CA THR A 726 18.17 -12.49 12.12
C THR A 726 18.07 -11.70 13.41
N LEU A 727 17.59 -10.45 13.35
CA LEU A 727 17.37 -9.58 14.51
C LEU A 727 16.27 -10.13 15.44
N GLN A 728 15.19 -10.68 14.87
CA GLN A 728 14.13 -11.35 15.64
C GLN A 728 14.58 -12.67 16.28
N SER A 729 15.69 -13.26 15.82
CA SER A 729 16.21 -14.54 16.30
C SER A 729 17.17 -14.44 17.51
N ILE A 730 17.36 -13.25 18.07
CA ILE A 730 18.31 -13.00 19.18
C ILE A 730 17.74 -13.55 20.49
N ARG A 731 18.44 -14.51 21.11
CA ARG A 731 17.96 -15.37 22.21
C ARG A 731 18.53 -15.04 23.59
N SER A 732 19.50 -14.13 23.69
CA SER A 732 20.21 -13.90 24.94
C SER A 732 21.00 -12.60 24.93
N SER A 733 21.33 -12.12 26.13
CA SER A 733 22.27 -11.02 26.34
C SER A 733 23.58 -11.23 25.57
N ASP A 734 24.09 -12.46 25.49
CA ASP A 734 25.29 -12.80 24.72
C ASP A 734 25.12 -12.62 23.20
N SER A 735 23.94 -12.91 22.68
CA SER A 735 23.64 -12.77 21.24
C SER A 735 23.46 -11.30 20.87
N LEU A 736 22.85 -10.52 21.78
CA LEU A 736 22.79 -9.05 21.69
C LEU A 736 24.20 -8.44 21.73
N ASN A 737 25.04 -8.86 22.67
CA ASN A 737 26.43 -8.41 22.81
C ASN A 737 27.27 -8.74 21.55
N ARG A 738 27.10 -9.95 20.97
CA ARG A 738 27.74 -10.33 19.71
C ARG A 738 27.31 -9.44 18.55
N MET A 739 26.05 -9.00 18.54
CA MET A 739 25.53 -8.13 17.50
C MET A 739 26.00 -6.68 17.67
N GLU A 740 26.03 -6.17 18.90
CA GLU A 740 26.66 -4.88 19.22
C GLU A 740 28.13 -4.86 18.82
N HIS A 741 28.85 -5.95 19.10
CA HIS A 741 30.23 -6.13 18.68
C HIS A 741 30.38 -6.21 17.14
N PHE A 742 29.51 -6.95 16.45
CA PHE A 742 29.47 -6.99 14.99
C PHE A 742 29.27 -5.60 14.36
N TYR A 743 28.38 -4.79 14.92
CA TYR A 743 28.20 -3.41 14.47
C TYR A 743 29.43 -2.55 14.70
N ALA A 744 30.01 -2.62 15.90
CA ALA A 744 31.20 -1.87 16.26
C ALA A 744 32.39 -2.19 15.33
N GLU A 745 32.58 -3.47 14.98
CA GLU A 745 33.72 -3.90 14.15
C GLU A 745 33.46 -3.81 12.64
N LYS A 746 32.31 -4.30 12.15
CA LYS A 746 32.09 -4.60 10.73
C LYS A 746 31.19 -3.61 10.00
N VAL A 747 30.35 -2.87 10.73
CA VAL A 747 29.38 -1.94 10.14
C VAL A 747 29.81 -0.50 10.32
N LYS A 748 30.23 -0.11 11.52
CA LYS A 748 30.66 1.25 11.88
C LYS A 748 31.86 1.75 11.05
N THR A 749 32.68 0.83 10.55
CA THR A 749 33.88 1.10 9.75
C THR A 749 33.62 1.25 8.24
N LYS A 750 32.39 0.99 7.77
CA LYS A 750 32.05 1.06 6.33
C LYS A 750 31.68 2.48 5.90
N LYS A 751 31.94 2.80 4.62
CA LYS A 751 31.66 4.11 3.99
C LYS A 751 30.20 4.61 4.15
N ASN A 752 29.25 3.69 4.30
CA ASN A 752 27.82 3.96 4.48
C ASN A 752 27.31 3.76 5.93
N ALA A 753 28.20 3.62 6.92
CA ALA A 753 27.84 3.35 8.32
C ALA A 753 26.81 4.35 8.88
N ARG A 754 26.94 5.64 8.53
CA ARG A 754 25.99 6.69 8.95
C ARG A 754 24.55 6.43 8.49
N LYS A 755 24.34 5.83 7.31
CA LYS A 755 23.01 5.50 6.79
C LYS A 755 22.43 4.23 7.43
N LEU A 756 23.28 3.30 7.88
CA LEU A 756 22.87 2.03 8.47
C LEU A 756 22.71 2.10 10.00
N ALA A 757 23.31 3.10 10.64
CA ALA A 757 23.31 3.26 12.09
C ALA A 757 21.89 3.32 12.69
N PRO A 758 20.94 4.12 12.17
CA PRO A 758 19.59 4.20 12.75
C PRO A 758 18.87 2.85 12.73
N THR A 759 18.87 2.17 11.58
CA THR A 759 18.25 0.85 11.43
C THR A 759 18.83 -0.18 12.40
N PHE A 760 20.14 -0.16 12.61
CA PHE A 760 20.80 -1.08 13.53
C PHE A 760 20.45 -0.78 15.00
N GLN A 761 20.35 0.50 15.37
CA GLN A 761 19.94 0.90 16.72
C GLN A 761 18.48 0.54 16.99
N SER A 762 17.57 0.80 16.06
CA SER A 762 16.15 0.38 16.18
C SER A 762 16.02 -1.12 16.35
N ALA A 763 16.85 -1.90 15.66
CA ALA A 763 16.86 -3.35 15.78
C ALA A 763 17.38 -3.87 17.13
N LEU A 764 18.43 -3.25 17.68
CA LEU A 764 18.92 -3.56 19.03
C LEU A 764 17.86 -3.26 20.09
N GLU A 765 17.17 -2.13 19.95
CA GLU A 765 16.13 -1.71 20.88
C GLU A 765 14.91 -2.64 20.82
N LEU A 766 14.51 -3.06 19.62
CA LEU A 766 13.47 -4.07 19.43
C LEU A 766 13.85 -5.40 20.10
N ALA A 767 15.10 -5.86 19.95
CA ALA A 767 15.59 -7.08 20.57
C ALA A 767 15.55 -6.99 22.12
N ARG A 768 15.98 -5.87 22.70
CA ARG A 768 15.91 -5.62 24.15
C ARG A 768 14.47 -5.62 24.65
N THR A 769 13.58 -4.94 23.93
CA THR A 769 12.15 -4.87 24.23
C THR A 769 11.50 -6.25 24.25
N ASN A 770 11.81 -7.08 23.25
CA ASN A 770 11.30 -8.45 23.18
C ASN A 770 11.82 -9.33 24.34
N MET A 771 13.09 -9.21 24.72
CA MET A 771 13.64 -9.95 25.88
C MET A 771 12.95 -9.56 27.20
N ASN A 772 12.73 -8.26 27.43
CA ASN A 772 12.04 -7.78 28.63
C ASN A 772 10.58 -8.27 28.67
N TRP A 773 9.90 -8.24 27.52
CA TRP A 773 8.54 -8.75 27.41
C TRP A 773 8.48 -10.27 27.68
N LEU A 774 9.43 -11.05 27.16
CA LEU A 774 9.52 -12.50 27.40
C LEU A 774 9.74 -12.84 28.87
N ALA A 775 10.62 -12.11 29.56
CA ALA A 775 10.87 -12.30 30.98
C ALA A 775 9.60 -12.10 31.83
N LYS A 776 8.74 -11.14 31.44
CA LYS A 776 7.49 -10.84 32.14
C LYS A 776 6.36 -11.82 31.82
N ASN A 777 6.22 -12.21 30.55
CA ASN A 777 5.00 -12.87 30.05
C ASN A 777 5.20 -14.33 29.62
N GLY A 778 6.44 -14.75 29.35
CA GLY A 778 6.75 -16.05 28.73
C GLY A 778 6.22 -17.26 29.51
N ARG A 779 6.34 -17.25 30.85
CA ARG A 779 5.82 -18.34 31.70
C ARG A 779 4.29 -18.49 31.65
N THR A 780 3.57 -17.38 31.55
CA THR A 780 2.11 -17.39 31.48
C THR A 780 1.64 -17.99 30.16
N ILE A 781 2.30 -17.61 29.06
CA ILE A 781 2.03 -18.15 27.73
C ILE A 781 2.41 -19.63 27.63
N GLU A 782 3.55 -20.02 28.21
CA GLU A 782 3.96 -21.43 28.28
C GLU A 782 2.93 -22.29 29.03
N LYS A 783 2.42 -21.81 30.17
CA LYS A 783 1.36 -22.50 30.92
C LYS A 783 0.07 -22.62 30.12
N TRP A 784 -0.28 -21.61 29.33
CA TRP A 784 -1.45 -21.67 28.45
C TRP A 784 -1.31 -22.76 27.39
N ILE A 785 -0.17 -22.78 26.69
CA ILE A 785 0.15 -23.78 25.66
C ILE A 785 0.07 -25.19 26.25
N ASP A 786 0.51 -25.36 27.49
CA ASP A 786 0.44 -26.64 28.21
C ASP A 786 -0.97 -26.99 28.73
N GLY A 787 -1.99 -26.16 28.48
CA GLY A 787 -3.37 -26.35 28.93
C GLY A 787 -3.56 -26.15 30.45
N ARG A 788 -2.68 -25.39 31.10
CA ARG A 788 -2.59 -25.24 32.57
C ARG A 788 -2.95 -23.83 33.06
N LEU A 789 -3.54 -22.99 32.23
CA LEU A 789 -3.93 -21.63 32.64
C LEU A 789 -5.22 -21.61 33.48
N VAL A 790 -6.07 -22.62 33.36
CA VAL A 790 -7.34 -22.68 34.08
C VAL A 790 -7.27 -23.73 35.18
N ASP A 791 -7.09 -23.29 36.43
CA ASP A 791 -7.47 -24.10 37.59
C ASP A 791 -9.00 -24.27 37.56
N GLY A 792 -9.51 -25.29 36.85
CA GLY A 792 -10.92 -25.65 36.85
C GLY A 792 -11.54 -26.11 35.53
N ALA A 793 -10.85 -26.00 34.38
CA ALA A 793 -11.31 -26.65 33.15
C ALA A 793 -10.71 -28.05 33.08
N ALA A 794 -11.57 -29.06 33.01
CA ALA A 794 -11.13 -30.45 32.88
C ALA A 794 -10.22 -30.60 31.63
N PRO A 795 -9.14 -31.40 31.69
CA PRO A 795 -8.27 -31.63 30.55
C PRO A 795 -9.05 -32.39 29.46
N GLY A 796 -9.49 -31.68 28.43
CA GLY A 796 -10.16 -32.24 27.26
C GLY A 796 -11.34 -31.40 26.78
N ALA A 797 -11.07 -30.37 25.97
CA ALA A 797 -12.01 -29.77 25.03
C ALA A 797 -11.26 -29.47 23.74
#